data_AF-A0A409X840-F1
#
_entry.id   AF-A0A409X840-F1
#
_cell.length_a   1.000
_cell.length_b   1.000
_cell.length_c   1.000
_cell.angle_alpha   90.00
_cell.angle_beta   90.00
_cell.angle_gamma   90.00
#
_symmetry.space_group_name_H-M   'P 1'
#
loop_
_entity.id
_entity.type
_entity.pdbx_description
1 polymer ?
#
loop_
_entity_poly.entity_id
_entity_poly.type
_entity_poly.pdbx_seq_one_letter_code
_entity_poly.pdbx_strand_id
1 'polypeptide(L)'
;MSITKIQARQIFDSRGNPTVEVDVHTAKGRFRAAVPSGASTGIHEAVELRDGDKNAYVGKGTPLFLPVANVNDTIAPELIKAGISVLNQTEIDDFLIKLDGTPNKGKLGANAILGVSIAVAEAGAAEKGVPLYQHFADLAGVKPPFVLPCPAFNVINGGSHAGNKLAFQEFMLLPTGATSFTEAMKIGTETYHTLKKVISAKYGIDAVNVGDEGGFAPNVSGAEESLELLSEAIKKAGYEGKIKIALDVASSEFYKEGKYDLDFKNPNSDPSKWISGKELADLYLGYVKQYPIVSIEDPFDQDDWEAWTHFTKHSGIQIVGDDLTVTNPLRIKTAIEKKACNGLLLKVNQIGTISESIQAAQLAQSDGWGVMISHRSGETENTIIADLAVALGVGQIKTGAPARSERVAKYNTLLRIEEELKDTGATFAGERGLSAVHARQIFDSRGNPTIEVDLYTQKGRFRASVPSGASTGIHEAVELRDGDKSAYGGKGVLKAVSNINDIIERELIKSGFKVTQQKEIDDLLRQLDGTTNKGRLGANAIVGVSMAVAMAGAAETGVPLYQHLADLAGVKGQFILPCPCLNVINGGRHAGNKLAFQEFMIMPVGAKSFSESMKMASETYQSLKKVIQKKYGLDATNVGDEGGFAPNVSSAEEALDLLVDAIKNAGYEGKVKIGIDCAASEFFKDGKYDLDFKNVNSDKSKLLTGVQLSQLYMSYLKKYPLISIEDPFDQDDWDAWSHFTKNASTQVVADDLTVTNPKRIRTCIDKKSANALLLKVNQIGTISESIEASKLAQSDGWGVMISHRSGETESTFIADLAVGLGVGELKTGAPARSERVAKYNQLLRIEEELTSTGQKPLFASSKGFSKGNSPPVLLKN
;
A
#
# COMPACT_ATOMS: atom_id res chain seq x y z
N MET A 1 2.69 -39.88 5.46
CA MET A 1 2.80 -41.28 5.00
C MET A 1 4.04 -41.44 4.13
N SER A 2 4.71 -42.60 4.16
CA SER A 2 5.99 -42.85 3.47
C SER A 2 5.80 -43.16 1.98
N ILE A 3 6.73 -42.66 1.16
CA ILE A 3 6.83 -42.99 -0.26
C ILE A 3 7.24 -44.47 -0.40
N THR A 4 6.55 -45.22 -1.26
CA THR A 4 6.81 -46.66 -1.47
C THR A 4 7.60 -46.94 -2.75
N LYS A 5 7.48 -46.08 -3.75
CA LYS A 5 8.23 -46.18 -5.02
C LYS A 5 8.28 -44.81 -5.69
N ILE A 6 9.40 -44.52 -6.34
CA ILE A 6 9.55 -43.40 -7.27
C ILE A 6 10.04 -43.98 -8.59
N GLN A 7 9.46 -43.53 -9.71
CA GLN A 7 9.88 -43.96 -11.04
C GLN A 7 9.76 -42.81 -12.04
N ALA A 8 10.87 -42.43 -12.65
CA ALA A 8 10.91 -41.50 -13.76
C ALA A 8 10.92 -42.21 -15.12
N ARG A 9 10.46 -41.48 -16.14
CA ARG A 9 10.54 -41.85 -17.56
C ARG A 9 10.71 -40.62 -18.43
N GLN A 10 11.21 -40.85 -19.64
CA GLN A 10 11.25 -39.83 -20.69
C GLN A 10 9.87 -39.77 -21.35
N ILE A 11 9.33 -38.56 -21.47
CA ILE A 11 8.18 -38.23 -22.32
C ILE A 11 8.57 -37.12 -23.31
N PHE A 12 7.62 -36.59 -24.07
CA PHE A 12 7.85 -35.47 -24.99
C PHE A 12 7.08 -34.23 -24.54
N ASP A 13 7.72 -33.06 -24.63
CA ASP A 13 7.08 -31.76 -24.46
C ASP A 13 6.28 -31.36 -25.72
N SER A 14 5.63 -30.20 -25.66
CA SER A 14 4.77 -29.65 -26.72
C SER A 14 5.51 -29.29 -28.01
N ARG A 15 6.84 -29.26 -27.98
CA ARG A 15 7.71 -29.03 -29.15
C ARG A 15 8.31 -30.34 -29.67
N GLY A 16 7.96 -31.47 -29.07
CA GLY A 16 8.48 -32.79 -29.43
C GLY A 16 9.90 -33.04 -28.90
N ASN A 17 10.38 -32.28 -27.92
CA ASN A 17 11.66 -32.55 -27.27
C ASN A 17 11.45 -33.50 -26.08
N PRO A 18 12.43 -34.37 -25.76
CA PRO A 18 12.40 -35.15 -24.53
C PRO A 18 12.20 -34.29 -23.28
N THR A 19 11.46 -34.78 -22.28
CA THR A 19 11.41 -34.21 -20.92
C THR A 19 11.14 -35.28 -19.88
N VAL A 20 11.22 -34.93 -18.59
CA VAL A 20 11.09 -35.84 -17.44
C VAL A 20 9.64 -35.92 -16.99
N GLU A 21 9.12 -37.13 -16.82
CA GLU A 21 7.91 -37.44 -16.06
C GLU A 21 8.26 -38.34 -14.87
N VAL A 22 7.74 -38.04 -13.69
CA VAL A 22 7.98 -38.79 -12.45
C VAL A 22 6.67 -39.30 -11.87
N ASP A 23 6.60 -40.59 -11.57
CA ASP A 23 5.57 -41.19 -10.74
C ASP A 23 6.07 -41.38 -9.30
N VAL A 24 5.35 -40.85 -8.32
CA VAL A 24 5.51 -41.13 -6.89
C VAL A 24 4.36 -42.01 -6.43
N HIS A 25 4.67 -43.11 -5.74
CA HIS A 25 3.69 -44.02 -5.17
C HIS A 25 3.64 -43.90 -3.65
N THR A 26 2.43 -43.88 -3.10
CA THR A 26 2.16 -44.01 -1.67
C THR A 26 1.02 -45.01 -1.46
N ALA A 27 0.56 -45.24 -0.22
CA ALA A 27 -0.63 -46.07 -0.01
C ALA A 27 -1.92 -45.45 -0.58
N LYS A 28 -1.91 -44.16 -0.93
CA LYS A 28 -3.04 -43.45 -1.57
C LYS A 28 -3.11 -43.66 -3.08
N GLY A 29 -2.05 -44.17 -3.71
CA GLY A 29 -2.01 -44.42 -5.14
C GLY A 29 -0.73 -43.90 -5.80
N ARG A 30 -0.86 -43.51 -7.06
CA ARG A 30 0.21 -43.03 -7.92
C ARG A 30 -0.05 -41.58 -8.31
N PHE A 31 0.95 -40.72 -8.12
CA PHE A 31 0.93 -39.28 -8.38
C PHE A 31 1.99 -38.96 -9.43
N ARG A 32 1.71 -38.04 -10.35
CA ARG A 32 2.45 -37.95 -11.60
C ARG A 32 2.69 -36.52 -12.00
N ALA A 33 3.96 -36.16 -12.11
CA ALA A 33 4.37 -34.85 -12.58
C ALA A 33 5.22 -34.94 -13.84
N ALA A 34 5.06 -33.98 -14.73
CA ALA A 34 5.94 -33.78 -15.87
C ALA A 34 6.54 -32.38 -15.81
N VAL A 35 7.76 -32.23 -16.31
CA VAL A 35 8.55 -30.98 -16.19
C VAL A 35 8.59 -30.22 -17.52
N PRO A 36 8.31 -28.90 -17.53
CA PRO A 36 8.42 -28.10 -18.75
C PRO A 36 9.88 -27.71 -19.08
N SER A 37 10.12 -27.19 -20.28
CA SER A 37 11.42 -26.77 -20.80
C SER A 37 11.33 -25.44 -21.56
N GLY A 38 12.35 -24.58 -21.44
CA GLY A 38 12.42 -23.25 -22.07
C GLY A 38 12.93 -23.26 -23.52
N ALA A 39 12.74 -22.14 -24.26
CA ALA A 39 13.39 -21.86 -25.54
C ALA A 39 14.48 -20.81 -25.34
N SER A 40 14.07 -19.63 -24.86
CA SER A 40 14.90 -18.66 -24.16
C SER A 40 15.07 -19.11 -22.71
N THR A 41 16.31 -19.12 -22.26
CA THR A 41 16.71 -19.52 -20.92
C THR A 41 17.72 -18.50 -20.41
N GLY A 42 17.37 -17.78 -19.34
CA GLY A 42 18.29 -16.90 -18.67
C GLY A 42 19.55 -17.64 -18.19
N ILE A 43 20.70 -16.98 -18.22
CA ILE A 43 22.00 -17.62 -17.92
C ILE A 43 22.14 -18.03 -16.44
N HIS A 44 21.21 -17.56 -15.59
CA HIS A 44 21.20 -17.80 -14.15
C HIS A 44 20.15 -18.82 -13.70
N GLU A 45 19.40 -19.42 -14.63
CA GLU A 45 18.44 -20.48 -14.31
C GLU A 45 19.12 -21.70 -13.65
N ALA A 46 18.36 -22.43 -12.84
CA ALA A 46 18.73 -23.78 -12.45
C ALA A 46 18.90 -24.65 -13.70
N VAL A 47 19.87 -25.55 -13.68
CA VAL A 47 20.32 -26.27 -14.88
C VAL A 47 19.31 -27.34 -15.27
N GLU A 48 18.71 -27.16 -16.44
CA GLU A 48 18.00 -28.23 -17.14
C GLU A 48 19.03 -29.20 -17.75
N LEU A 49 19.22 -30.36 -17.12
CA LEU A 49 20.24 -31.30 -17.56
C LEU A 49 19.80 -32.04 -18.84
N ARG A 50 20.69 -32.10 -19.83
CA ARG A 50 20.52 -32.75 -21.14
C ARG A 50 21.74 -33.61 -21.46
N ASP A 51 21.56 -34.66 -22.24
CA ASP A 51 22.62 -35.65 -22.51
C ASP A 51 23.70 -35.16 -23.49
N GLY A 52 23.38 -34.19 -24.36
CA GLY A 52 24.32 -33.61 -25.32
C GLY A 52 24.71 -34.50 -26.50
N ASP A 53 24.18 -35.73 -26.61
CA ASP A 53 24.44 -36.62 -27.76
C ASP A 53 23.69 -36.16 -29.01
N LYS A 54 24.41 -35.51 -29.93
CA LYS A 54 23.85 -35.00 -31.19
C LYS A 54 23.21 -36.08 -32.07
N ASN A 55 23.53 -37.36 -31.87
CA ASN A 55 22.98 -38.48 -32.65
C ASN A 55 21.63 -38.98 -32.14
N ALA A 56 21.21 -38.55 -30.95
CA ALA A 56 19.93 -38.93 -30.36
C ALA A 56 19.09 -37.68 -30.06
N TYR A 57 17.87 -37.64 -30.60
CA TYR A 57 16.95 -36.51 -30.47
C TYR A 57 17.63 -35.14 -30.66
N VAL A 58 18.51 -35.02 -31.66
CA VAL A 58 19.29 -33.81 -32.00
C VAL A 58 20.04 -33.18 -30.81
N GLY A 59 20.60 -33.99 -29.91
CA GLY A 59 21.32 -33.51 -28.72
C GLY A 59 20.44 -33.33 -27.49
N LYS A 60 19.13 -33.57 -27.60
CA LYS A 60 18.15 -33.29 -26.55
C LYS A 60 17.70 -34.52 -25.75
N GLY A 61 18.23 -35.72 -26.03
CA GLY A 61 18.03 -36.92 -25.23
C GLY A 61 18.76 -38.16 -25.79
N THR A 62 18.75 -39.28 -25.07
CA THR A 62 19.41 -40.55 -25.46
C THR A 62 18.59 -41.77 -24.95
N PRO A 63 18.99 -43.02 -25.25
CA PRO A 63 18.42 -44.21 -24.62
C PRO A 63 18.61 -44.27 -23.08
N LEU A 64 19.56 -43.52 -22.53
CA LEU A 64 19.79 -43.33 -21.08
C LEU A 64 19.67 -41.83 -20.76
N PHE A 65 18.44 -41.29 -20.84
CA PHE A 65 18.16 -39.90 -20.50
C PHE A 65 18.62 -39.61 -19.06
N LEU A 66 19.76 -38.90 -18.91
CA LEU A 66 20.49 -38.77 -17.64
C LEU A 66 19.63 -38.24 -16.49
N PRO A 67 18.74 -37.25 -16.67
CA PRO A 67 17.82 -36.82 -15.61
C PRO A 67 16.90 -37.93 -15.11
N VAL A 68 16.43 -38.81 -16.00
CA VAL A 68 15.58 -39.97 -15.62
C VAL A 68 16.40 -41.00 -14.84
N ALA A 69 17.64 -41.25 -15.24
CA ALA A 69 18.55 -42.10 -14.49
C ALA A 69 18.85 -41.49 -13.10
N ASN A 70 19.10 -40.19 -13.01
CA ASN A 70 19.31 -39.49 -11.74
C ASN A 70 18.10 -39.65 -10.80
N VAL A 71 16.86 -39.58 -11.32
CA VAL A 71 15.68 -39.86 -10.49
C VAL A 71 15.65 -41.32 -10.06
N ASN A 72 15.76 -42.27 -10.99
CA ASN A 72 15.56 -43.70 -10.71
C ASN A 72 16.67 -44.33 -9.87
N ASP A 73 17.92 -43.98 -10.15
CA ASP A 73 19.09 -44.66 -9.61
C ASP A 73 19.72 -43.91 -8.42
N THR A 74 19.39 -42.62 -8.23
CA THR A 74 19.95 -41.80 -7.14
C THR A 74 18.86 -41.21 -6.23
N ILE A 75 17.94 -40.40 -6.75
CA ILE A 75 16.95 -39.71 -5.92
C ILE A 75 15.98 -40.72 -5.28
N ALA A 76 15.44 -41.66 -6.06
CA ALA A 76 14.47 -42.63 -5.61
C ALA A 76 14.95 -43.48 -4.41
N PRO A 77 16.09 -44.19 -4.48
CA PRO A 77 16.54 -45.01 -3.35
C PRO A 77 16.84 -44.17 -2.10
N GLU A 78 17.43 -42.99 -2.24
CA GLU A 78 17.81 -42.15 -1.11
C GLU A 78 16.61 -41.48 -0.44
N LEU A 79 15.63 -40.97 -1.20
CA LEU A 79 14.43 -40.34 -0.65
C LEU A 79 13.50 -41.36 0.01
N ILE A 80 13.34 -42.55 -0.56
CA ILE A 80 12.56 -43.64 0.06
C ILE A 80 13.21 -44.06 1.38
N LYS A 81 14.54 -44.22 1.40
CA LYS A 81 15.30 -44.56 2.60
C LYS A 81 15.22 -43.49 3.68
N ALA A 82 15.17 -42.21 3.30
CA ALA A 82 14.99 -41.11 4.24
C ALA A 82 13.64 -41.16 4.97
N GLY A 83 12.61 -41.79 4.38
CA GLY A 83 11.33 -42.03 5.04
C GLY A 83 10.54 -40.74 5.33
N ILE A 84 10.86 -39.64 4.65
CA ILE A 84 10.21 -38.34 4.84
C ILE A 84 8.74 -38.43 4.39
N SER A 85 7.84 -37.82 5.18
CA SER A 85 6.42 -37.79 4.85
C SER A 85 6.14 -36.87 3.66
N VAL A 86 5.30 -37.31 2.72
CA VAL A 86 4.84 -36.46 1.58
C VAL A 86 4.08 -35.19 2.00
N LEU A 87 3.71 -35.07 3.29
CA LEU A 87 3.12 -33.86 3.85
C LEU A 87 4.16 -32.76 4.14
N ASN A 88 5.43 -33.11 4.24
CA ASN A 88 6.52 -32.20 4.60
C ASN A 88 7.26 -31.76 3.33
N GLN A 89 6.60 -31.02 2.46
CA GLN A 89 7.15 -30.60 1.16
C GLN A 89 8.52 -29.93 1.30
N THR A 90 8.68 -29.02 2.26
CA THR A 90 9.95 -28.31 2.50
C THR A 90 11.08 -29.26 2.89
N GLU A 91 10.80 -30.25 3.75
CA GLU A 91 11.81 -31.22 4.17
C GLU A 91 12.26 -32.11 2.99
N ILE A 92 11.33 -32.46 2.11
CA ILE A 92 11.64 -33.21 0.88
C ILE A 92 12.46 -32.36 -0.09
N ASP A 93 12.03 -31.13 -0.35
CA ASP A 93 12.75 -30.24 -1.26
C ASP A 93 14.16 -29.92 -0.75
N ASP A 94 14.32 -29.65 0.56
CA ASP A 94 15.62 -29.45 1.20
C ASP A 94 16.52 -30.69 1.09
N PHE A 95 15.93 -31.89 1.22
CA PHE A 95 16.64 -33.14 1.00
C PHE A 95 17.14 -33.28 -0.44
N LEU A 96 16.29 -32.97 -1.43
CA LEU A 96 16.64 -33.03 -2.86
C LEU A 96 17.75 -32.03 -3.20
N ILE A 97 17.64 -30.79 -2.70
CA ILE A 97 18.65 -29.73 -2.87
C ILE A 97 19.99 -30.18 -2.26
N LYS A 98 19.96 -30.78 -1.07
CA LYS A 98 21.17 -31.27 -0.40
C LYS A 98 21.79 -32.47 -1.12
N LEU A 99 20.98 -33.38 -1.67
CA LEU A 99 21.44 -34.55 -2.41
C LEU A 99 22.15 -34.16 -3.72
N ASP A 100 21.63 -33.13 -4.39
CA ASP A 100 22.31 -32.48 -5.51
C ASP A 100 23.59 -31.79 -5.06
N GLY A 101 23.50 -30.90 -4.07
CA GLY A 101 24.65 -30.24 -3.45
C GLY A 101 25.29 -29.14 -4.31
N THR A 102 24.67 -28.72 -5.41
CA THR A 102 25.12 -27.60 -6.24
C THR A 102 24.13 -26.43 -6.16
N PRO A 103 24.59 -25.17 -6.24
CA PRO A 103 23.72 -24.00 -6.12
C PRO A 103 22.72 -23.86 -7.28
N ASN A 104 23.01 -24.45 -8.44
CA ASN A 104 22.20 -24.38 -9.65
C ASN A 104 21.55 -25.72 -10.02
N LYS A 105 21.56 -26.71 -9.12
CA LYS A 105 20.97 -28.04 -9.36
C LYS A 105 21.59 -28.79 -10.55
N GLY A 106 22.84 -28.47 -10.90
CA GLY A 106 23.53 -28.99 -12.09
C GLY A 106 24.06 -30.41 -11.98
N LYS A 107 24.10 -31.01 -10.79
CA LYS A 107 24.60 -32.39 -10.63
C LYS A 107 23.52 -33.41 -10.99
N LEU A 108 22.31 -33.25 -10.46
CA LEU A 108 21.17 -34.13 -10.71
C LEU A 108 20.26 -33.59 -11.82
N GLY A 109 20.28 -32.28 -12.06
CA GLY A 109 19.41 -31.58 -12.99
C GLY A 109 18.16 -31.04 -12.27
N ALA A 110 17.87 -29.76 -12.48
CA ALA A 110 16.66 -29.12 -11.96
C ALA A 110 15.39 -29.82 -12.45
N ASN A 111 15.42 -30.37 -13.66
CA ASN A 111 14.35 -31.18 -14.23
C ASN A 111 14.13 -32.53 -13.51
N ALA A 112 15.17 -33.18 -12.98
CA ALA A 112 15.02 -34.38 -12.17
C ALA A 112 14.40 -34.04 -10.80
N ILE A 113 14.93 -33.01 -10.14
CA ILE A 113 14.51 -32.57 -8.79
C ILE A 113 13.07 -32.07 -8.82
N LEU A 114 12.73 -31.19 -9.77
CA LEU A 114 11.40 -30.61 -9.85
C LEU A 114 10.31 -31.67 -10.11
N GLY A 115 10.59 -32.65 -10.97
CA GLY A 115 9.64 -33.74 -11.25
C GLY A 115 9.26 -34.51 -9.99
N VAL A 116 10.23 -34.79 -9.12
CA VAL A 116 9.97 -35.42 -7.82
C VAL A 116 9.23 -34.47 -6.88
N SER A 117 9.65 -33.20 -6.81
CA SER A 117 9.05 -32.16 -5.96
C SER A 117 7.54 -31.99 -6.24
N ILE A 118 7.14 -31.90 -7.50
CA ILE A 118 5.74 -31.76 -7.92
C ILE A 118 4.94 -33.04 -7.61
N ALA A 119 5.46 -34.22 -7.96
CA ALA A 119 4.75 -35.48 -7.74
C ALA A 119 4.55 -35.78 -6.24
N VAL A 120 5.47 -35.31 -5.39
CA VAL A 120 5.33 -35.34 -3.93
C VAL A 120 4.23 -34.39 -3.46
N ALA A 121 4.13 -33.18 -4.00
CA ALA A 121 3.06 -32.24 -3.64
C ALA A 121 1.67 -32.80 -3.98
N GLU A 122 1.52 -33.44 -5.15
CA GLU A 122 0.29 -34.15 -5.51
C GLU A 122 -0.02 -35.29 -4.53
N ALA A 123 0.99 -36.07 -4.13
CA ALA A 123 0.83 -37.10 -3.12
C ALA A 123 0.45 -36.52 -1.75
N GLY A 124 1.01 -35.38 -1.38
CA GLY A 124 0.71 -34.64 -0.16
C GLY A 124 -0.73 -34.12 -0.12
N ALA A 125 -1.24 -33.61 -1.25
CA ALA A 125 -2.64 -33.18 -1.39
C ALA A 125 -3.61 -34.36 -1.18
N ALA A 126 -3.34 -35.49 -1.84
CA ALA A 126 -4.15 -36.69 -1.71
C ALA A 126 -4.08 -37.33 -0.31
N GLU A 127 -2.92 -37.23 0.35
CA GLU A 127 -2.77 -37.67 1.74
C GLU A 127 -3.62 -36.84 2.70
N LYS A 128 -3.69 -35.51 2.50
CA LYS A 128 -4.59 -34.62 3.25
C LYS A 128 -6.07 -34.77 2.87
N GLY A 129 -6.36 -35.33 1.70
CA GLY A 129 -7.72 -35.41 1.16
C GLY A 129 -8.27 -34.06 0.69
N VAL A 130 -7.39 -33.19 0.19
CA VAL A 130 -7.75 -31.84 -0.30
C VAL A 130 -7.31 -31.65 -1.76
N PRO A 131 -7.92 -30.74 -2.52
CA PRO A 131 -7.43 -30.34 -3.84
C PRO A 131 -6.01 -29.79 -3.80
N LEU A 132 -5.28 -29.87 -4.93
CA LEU A 132 -3.88 -29.47 -5.00
C LEU A 132 -3.68 -27.98 -4.71
N TYR A 133 -4.52 -27.08 -5.23
CA TYR A 133 -4.47 -25.66 -4.88
C TYR A 133 -4.59 -25.40 -3.37
N GLN A 134 -5.43 -26.16 -2.66
CA GLN A 134 -5.57 -26.03 -1.21
C GLN A 134 -4.32 -26.54 -0.49
N HIS A 135 -3.73 -27.64 -0.97
CA HIS A 135 -2.48 -28.15 -0.43
C HIS A 135 -1.33 -27.15 -0.59
N PHE A 136 -1.19 -26.53 -1.76
CA PHE A 136 -0.21 -25.47 -1.98
C PHE A 136 -0.50 -24.23 -1.12
N ALA A 137 -1.76 -23.85 -0.95
CA ALA A 137 -2.14 -22.73 -0.09
C ALA A 137 -1.73 -22.98 1.36
N ASP A 138 -1.93 -24.21 1.87
CA ASP A 138 -1.49 -24.60 3.21
C ASP A 138 0.04 -24.48 3.34
N LEU A 139 0.80 -24.93 2.33
CA LEU A 139 2.26 -24.82 2.32
C LEU A 139 2.73 -23.36 2.33
N ALA A 140 2.00 -22.48 1.63
CA ALA A 140 2.28 -21.05 1.56
C ALA A 140 1.70 -20.25 2.74
N GLY A 141 0.93 -20.88 3.64
CA GLY A 141 0.22 -20.19 4.73
C GLY A 141 -0.91 -19.27 4.25
N VAL A 142 -1.41 -19.46 3.03
CA VAL A 142 -2.51 -18.69 2.43
C VAL A 142 -3.85 -19.30 2.85
N LYS A 143 -4.82 -18.44 3.18
CA LYS A 143 -6.17 -18.84 3.61
C LYS A 143 -7.22 -18.37 2.60
N PRO A 144 -8.36 -19.08 2.49
CA PRO A 144 -9.48 -18.63 1.69
C PRO A 144 -10.08 -17.29 2.22
N PRO A 145 -10.82 -16.52 1.40
CA PRO A 145 -11.21 -16.86 0.02
C PRO A 145 -10.05 -16.77 -0.98
N PHE A 146 -10.03 -17.67 -1.95
CA PHE A 146 -9.00 -17.70 -3.00
C PHE A 146 -9.29 -16.71 -4.12
N VAL A 147 -8.25 -16.41 -4.91
CA VAL A 147 -8.32 -15.51 -6.06
C VAL A 147 -8.01 -16.27 -7.34
N LEU A 148 -8.93 -16.25 -8.30
CA LEU A 148 -8.71 -16.74 -9.66
C LEU A 148 -7.89 -15.71 -10.45
N PRO A 149 -6.82 -16.12 -11.15
CA PRO A 149 -5.92 -15.19 -11.83
C PRO A 149 -6.53 -14.64 -13.13
N CYS A 150 -6.19 -13.41 -13.50
CA CYS A 150 -6.41 -12.91 -14.85
C CYS A 150 -5.44 -13.62 -15.82
N PRO A 151 -5.94 -14.28 -16.88
CA PRO A 151 -5.08 -14.90 -17.88
C PRO A 151 -4.45 -13.84 -18.81
N ALA A 152 -3.14 -13.94 -19.02
CA ALA A 152 -2.40 -13.27 -20.09
C ALA A 152 -2.24 -14.25 -21.25
N PHE A 153 -3.03 -14.05 -22.31
CA PHE A 153 -3.04 -14.95 -23.47
C PHE A 153 -2.03 -14.49 -24.51
N ASN A 154 -0.95 -15.26 -24.75
CA ASN A 154 -0.01 -14.97 -25.84
C ASN A 154 -0.67 -15.24 -27.19
N VAL A 155 -1.03 -14.20 -27.95
CA VAL A 155 -1.82 -14.35 -29.18
C VAL A 155 -1.07 -13.99 -30.47
N ILE A 156 0.07 -13.31 -30.38
CA ILE A 156 1.02 -13.13 -31.48
C ILE A 156 2.43 -13.46 -30.96
N ASN A 157 3.10 -14.37 -31.64
CA ASN A 157 4.47 -14.79 -31.34
C ASN A 157 5.47 -14.10 -32.28
N GLY A 158 6.55 -13.60 -31.70
CA GLY A 158 7.77 -13.19 -32.38
C GLY A 158 8.99 -13.84 -31.70
N GLY A 159 10.11 -13.10 -31.65
CA GLY A 159 11.34 -13.54 -30.97
C GLY A 159 11.77 -14.97 -31.33
N SER A 160 12.34 -15.68 -30.38
CA SER A 160 12.78 -17.07 -30.57
C SER A 160 11.63 -18.09 -30.67
N HIS A 161 10.37 -17.65 -30.53
CA HIS A 161 9.17 -18.50 -30.57
C HIS A 161 8.50 -18.57 -31.96
N ALA A 162 8.98 -17.80 -32.94
CA ALA A 162 8.37 -17.75 -34.27
C ALA A 162 9.38 -17.48 -35.40
N GLY A 163 9.17 -18.15 -36.54
CA GLY A 163 9.93 -17.99 -37.79
C GLY A 163 9.56 -16.74 -38.61
N ASN A 164 9.24 -15.62 -37.95
CA ASN A 164 8.97 -14.31 -38.57
C ASN A 164 10.08 -13.30 -38.22
N LYS A 165 9.99 -12.04 -38.71
CA LYS A 165 10.97 -10.98 -38.43
C LYS A 165 10.77 -10.24 -37.10
N LEU A 166 9.63 -10.43 -36.45
CA LEU A 166 9.26 -9.71 -35.24
C LEU A 166 10.25 -10.01 -34.10
N ALA A 167 10.87 -8.96 -33.54
CA ALA A 167 11.87 -9.12 -32.48
C ALA A 167 11.25 -9.48 -31.13
N PHE A 168 10.21 -8.78 -30.72
CA PHE A 168 9.56 -9.01 -29.42
C PHE A 168 8.91 -10.39 -29.40
N GLN A 169 9.06 -11.10 -28.28
CA GLN A 169 8.71 -12.51 -28.19
C GLN A 169 7.19 -12.74 -28.15
N GLU A 170 6.45 -11.94 -27.39
CA GLU A 170 5.03 -12.17 -27.13
C GLU A 170 4.19 -10.91 -27.03
N PHE A 171 2.99 -10.99 -27.60
CA PHE A 171 1.96 -9.97 -27.46
C PHE A 171 0.70 -10.62 -26.89
N MET A 172 0.34 -10.19 -25.69
CA MET A 172 -0.65 -10.85 -24.86
C MET A 172 -1.93 -10.03 -24.68
N LEU A 173 -3.07 -10.73 -24.64
CA LEU A 173 -4.36 -10.16 -24.25
C LEU A 173 -4.65 -10.47 -22.78
N LEU A 174 -5.04 -9.45 -22.02
CA LEU A 174 -5.45 -9.57 -20.62
C LEU A 174 -6.91 -9.10 -20.47
N PRO A 175 -7.89 -10.01 -20.36
CA PRO A 175 -9.31 -9.68 -20.15
C PRO A 175 -9.63 -9.16 -18.73
N THR A 176 -8.96 -8.08 -18.31
CA THR A 176 -9.07 -7.51 -16.96
C THR A 176 -10.47 -7.00 -16.62
N GLY A 177 -11.27 -6.62 -17.63
CA GLY A 177 -12.66 -6.19 -17.46
C GLY A 177 -13.68 -7.33 -17.36
N ALA A 178 -13.23 -8.59 -17.27
CA ALA A 178 -14.09 -9.73 -16.99
C ALA A 178 -14.48 -9.79 -15.50
N THR A 179 -15.62 -10.40 -15.19
CA THR A 179 -16.14 -10.57 -13.82
C THR A 179 -15.87 -11.95 -13.22
N SER A 180 -15.44 -12.90 -14.04
CA SER A 180 -15.11 -14.29 -13.68
C SER A 180 -14.00 -14.80 -14.60
N PHE A 181 -13.31 -15.87 -14.18
CA PHE A 181 -12.35 -16.56 -15.02
C PHE A 181 -13.03 -17.15 -16.27
N THR A 182 -14.25 -17.68 -16.12
CA THR A 182 -15.09 -18.14 -17.23
C THR A 182 -15.38 -17.03 -18.24
N GLU A 183 -15.73 -15.82 -17.79
CA GLU A 183 -15.91 -14.68 -18.70
C GLU A 183 -14.58 -14.25 -19.35
N ALA A 184 -13.47 -14.27 -18.59
CA ALA A 184 -12.16 -13.94 -19.13
C ALA A 184 -11.74 -14.89 -20.26
N MET A 185 -11.97 -16.20 -20.08
CA MET A 185 -11.75 -17.21 -21.12
C MET A 185 -12.61 -16.94 -22.36
N LYS A 186 -13.89 -16.62 -22.20
CA LYS A 186 -14.78 -16.26 -23.31
C LYS A 186 -14.23 -15.06 -24.09
N ILE A 187 -13.91 -13.98 -23.40
CA ILE A 187 -13.37 -12.75 -24.00
C ILE A 187 -12.08 -13.04 -24.76
N GLY A 188 -11.11 -13.71 -24.11
CA GLY A 188 -9.82 -14.06 -24.72
C GLY A 188 -9.96 -14.93 -25.97
N THR A 189 -10.78 -15.99 -25.91
CA THR A 189 -11.00 -16.92 -27.04
C THR A 189 -11.73 -16.25 -28.21
N GLU A 190 -12.76 -15.46 -27.95
CA GLU A 190 -13.48 -14.74 -29.01
C GLU A 190 -12.57 -13.70 -29.71
N THR A 191 -11.74 -12.98 -28.94
CA THR A 191 -10.75 -12.05 -29.52
C THR A 191 -9.65 -12.78 -30.28
N TYR A 192 -9.14 -13.91 -29.79
CA TYR A 192 -8.16 -14.73 -30.51
C TYR A 192 -8.69 -15.23 -31.86
N HIS A 193 -9.92 -15.73 -31.92
CA HIS A 193 -10.54 -16.13 -33.18
C HIS A 193 -10.82 -14.95 -34.12
N THR A 194 -11.11 -13.78 -33.56
CA THR A 194 -11.26 -12.55 -34.35
C THR A 194 -9.92 -12.09 -34.92
N LEU A 195 -8.86 -12.13 -34.11
CA LEU A 195 -7.49 -11.84 -34.53
C LEU A 195 -7.06 -12.74 -35.69
N LYS A 196 -7.41 -14.04 -35.64
CA LYS A 196 -7.19 -14.97 -36.76
C LYS A 196 -7.77 -14.42 -38.08
N LYS A 197 -9.01 -13.93 -38.05
CA LYS A 197 -9.67 -13.38 -39.24
C LYS A 197 -9.00 -12.09 -39.71
N VAL A 198 -8.59 -11.21 -38.78
CA VAL A 198 -7.87 -9.97 -39.09
C VAL A 198 -6.54 -10.27 -39.78
N ILE A 199 -5.72 -11.15 -39.20
CA ILE A 199 -4.42 -11.55 -39.76
C ILE A 199 -4.61 -12.23 -41.12
N SER A 200 -5.54 -13.19 -41.22
CA SER A 200 -5.78 -13.92 -42.47
C SER A 200 -6.26 -12.99 -43.60
N ALA A 201 -7.02 -11.94 -43.28
CA ALA A 201 -7.46 -10.97 -44.27
C ALA A 201 -6.32 -10.06 -44.75
N LYS A 202 -5.36 -9.73 -43.88
CA LYS A 202 -4.25 -8.82 -44.20
C LYS A 202 -3.06 -9.55 -44.85
N TYR A 203 -2.71 -10.75 -44.38
CA TYR A 203 -1.49 -11.47 -44.79
C TYR A 203 -1.74 -12.84 -45.42
N GLY A 204 -3.00 -13.28 -45.54
CA GLY A 204 -3.34 -14.60 -46.08
C GLY A 204 -3.38 -15.71 -45.03
N ILE A 205 -3.85 -16.89 -45.45
CA ILE A 205 -4.12 -18.03 -44.56
C ILE A 205 -2.87 -18.63 -43.93
N ASP A 206 -1.71 -18.51 -44.56
CA ASP A 206 -0.46 -19.05 -44.03
C ASP A 206 0.04 -18.26 -42.80
N ALA A 207 -0.36 -16.99 -42.67
CA ALA A 207 0.02 -16.14 -41.55
C ALA A 207 -0.74 -16.44 -40.24
N VAL A 208 -1.74 -17.33 -40.28
CA VAL A 208 -2.49 -17.78 -39.10
C VAL A 208 -2.09 -19.17 -38.61
N ASN A 209 -0.93 -19.66 -39.06
CA ASN A 209 -0.22 -20.71 -38.35
C ASN A 209 0.25 -20.19 -36.98
N VAL A 210 0.42 -21.12 -36.05
CA VAL A 210 0.72 -20.79 -34.65
C VAL A 210 2.16 -21.12 -34.28
N GLY A 211 2.75 -20.32 -33.39
CA GLY A 211 4.06 -20.59 -32.79
C GLY A 211 3.99 -21.64 -31.67
N ASP A 212 5.09 -21.74 -30.92
CA ASP A 212 5.25 -22.71 -29.84
C ASP A 212 4.16 -22.60 -28.76
N GLU A 213 3.67 -21.39 -28.49
CA GLU A 213 2.71 -21.10 -27.43
C GLU A 213 1.27 -20.88 -27.92
N GLY A 214 1.04 -21.12 -29.22
CA GLY A 214 -0.30 -21.09 -29.82
C GLY A 214 -0.74 -19.74 -30.35
N GLY A 215 0.01 -18.66 -30.12
CA GLY A 215 -0.24 -17.38 -30.78
C GLY A 215 0.12 -17.43 -32.27
N PHE A 216 -0.43 -16.52 -33.07
CA PHE A 216 -0.17 -16.47 -34.51
C PHE A 216 1.23 -15.94 -34.78
N ALA A 217 1.84 -16.36 -35.89
CA ALA A 217 3.17 -15.93 -36.32
C ALA A 217 3.13 -15.14 -37.65
N PRO A 218 2.41 -14.00 -37.74
CA PRO A 218 2.36 -13.21 -38.96
C PRO A 218 3.73 -12.59 -39.28
N ASN A 219 3.97 -12.32 -40.56
CA ASN A 219 5.17 -11.62 -41.02
C ASN A 219 5.00 -10.10 -40.94
N VAL A 220 4.89 -9.59 -39.72
CA VAL A 220 4.79 -8.17 -39.41
C VAL A 220 6.15 -7.47 -39.50
N SER A 221 6.11 -6.16 -39.74
CA SER A 221 7.29 -5.27 -39.84
C SER A 221 7.89 -4.90 -38.48
N GLY A 222 7.13 -5.00 -37.38
CA GLY A 222 7.61 -4.68 -36.04
C GLY A 222 6.52 -4.76 -34.96
N ALA A 223 6.87 -4.30 -33.76
CA ALA A 223 5.98 -4.34 -32.60
C ALA A 223 4.73 -3.45 -32.76
N GLU A 224 4.86 -2.27 -33.36
CA GLU A 224 3.74 -1.36 -33.58
C GLU A 224 2.64 -1.99 -34.44
N GLU A 225 3.00 -2.61 -35.57
CA GLU A 225 2.04 -3.30 -36.44
C GLU A 225 1.35 -4.47 -35.73
N SER A 226 2.03 -5.13 -34.78
CA SER A 226 1.42 -6.18 -33.94
C SER A 226 0.39 -5.59 -32.98
N LEU A 227 0.69 -4.44 -32.35
CA LEU A 227 -0.22 -3.71 -31.47
C LEU A 227 -1.45 -3.17 -32.22
N GLU A 228 -1.28 -2.73 -33.47
CA GLU A 228 -2.39 -2.35 -34.36
C GLU A 228 -3.33 -3.54 -34.65
N LEU A 229 -2.76 -4.72 -34.98
CA LEU A 229 -3.54 -5.94 -35.20
C LEU A 229 -4.34 -6.34 -33.96
N LEU A 230 -3.72 -6.25 -32.77
CA LEU A 230 -4.43 -6.52 -31.50
C LEU A 230 -5.56 -5.51 -31.27
N SER A 231 -5.28 -4.22 -31.46
CA SER A 231 -6.28 -3.15 -31.29
C SER A 231 -7.48 -3.35 -32.22
N GLU A 232 -7.23 -3.68 -33.49
CA GLU A 232 -8.27 -4.00 -34.46
C GLU A 232 -9.08 -5.24 -34.06
N ALA A 233 -8.41 -6.30 -33.58
CA ALA A 233 -9.08 -7.53 -33.15
C ALA A 233 -9.94 -7.32 -31.90
N ILE A 234 -9.45 -6.59 -30.90
CA ILE A 234 -10.18 -6.23 -29.67
C ILE A 234 -11.46 -5.47 -30.03
N LYS A 235 -11.33 -4.48 -30.92
CA LYS A 235 -12.46 -3.69 -31.43
C LYS A 235 -13.48 -4.53 -32.19
N LYS A 236 -13.02 -5.34 -33.15
CA LYS A 236 -13.92 -6.21 -33.93
C LYS A 236 -14.61 -7.28 -33.09
N ALA A 237 -13.99 -7.73 -32.00
CA ALA A 237 -14.58 -8.67 -31.05
C ALA A 237 -15.60 -8.01 -30.10
N GLY A 238 -15.67 -6.67 -30.07
CA GLY A 238 -16.61 -5.94 -29.20
C GLY A 238 -16.16 -5.84 -27.74
N TYR A 239 -14.85 -5.92 -27.48
CA TYR A 239 -14.26 -5.93 -26.13
C TYR A 239 -13.34 -4.75 -25.84
N GLU A 240 -13.49 -3.63 -26.57
CA GLU A 240 -12.82 -2.36 -26.23
C GLU A 240 -13.10 -1.98 -24.77
N GLY A 241 -12.04 -1.58 -24.06
CA GLY A 241 -12.11 -1.26 -22.63
C GLY A 241 -12.10 -2.47 -21.68
N LYS A 242 -12.43 -3.68 -22.14
CA LYS A 242 -12.37 -4.91 -21.32
C LYS A 242 -11.06 -5.68 -21.41
N ILE A 243 -10.26 -5.43 -22.45
CA ILE A 243 -8.97 -6.08 -22.66
C ILE A 243 -7.84 -5.03 -22.56
N LYS A 244 -6.79 -5.38 -21.82
CA LYS A 244 -5.49 -4.70 -21.81
C LYS A 244 -4.45 -5.56 -22.52
N ILE A 245 -3.29 -4.98 -22.79
CA ILE A 245 -2.18 -5.66 -23.47
C ILE A 245 -1.01 -5.85 -22.50
N ALA A 246 -0.34 -6.99 -22.61
CA ALA A 246 0.99 -7.18 -22.04
C ALA A 246 1.97 -7.61 -23.13
N LEU A 247 3.25 -7.31 -22.92
CA LEU A 247 4.32 -7.73 -23.80
C LEU A 247 5.31 -8.58 -23.00
N ASP A 248 5.85 -9.62 -23.64
CA ASP A 248 7.14 -10.17 -23.27
C ASP A 248 8.09 -9.88 -24.41
N VAL A 249 9.12 -9.11 -24.10
CA VAL A 249 10.08 -8.69 -25.09
C VAL A 249 11.21 -9.72 -25.25
N ALA A 250 11.62 -10.38 -24.16
CA ALA A 250 12.81 -11.23 -24.08
C ALA A 250 14.08 -10.56 -24.66
N SER A 251 14.36 -9.34 -24.21
CA SER A 251 15.40 -8.49 -24.80
C SER A 251 16.82 -9.06 -24.77
N SER A 252 17.11 -10.00 -23.85
CA SER A 252 18.39 -10.73 -23.83
C SER A 252 18.69 -11.48 -25.13
N GLU A 253 17.68 -11.95 -25.86
CA GLU A 253 17.85 -12.69 -27.12
C GLU A 253 18.42 -11.82 -28.26
N PHE A 254 18.29 -10.50 -28.14
CA PHE A 254 18.76 -9.54 -29.14
C PHE A 254 19.63 -8.43 -28.58
N TYR A 255 20.17 -8.63 -27.38
CA TYR A 255 21.19 -7.78 -26.80
C TYR A 255 22.57 -8.14 -27.37
N LYS A 256 23.22 -7.16 -28.01
CA LYS A 256 24.52 -7.30 -28.67
C LYS A 256 25.37 -6.08 -28.39
N GLU A 257 26.57 -6.31 -27.85
CA GLU A 257 27.59 -5.26 -27.68
C GLU A 257 27.11 -4.00 -26.95
N GLY A 258 26.28 -4.16 -25.90
CA GLY A 258 25.76 -3.03 -25.14
C GLY A 258 24.52 -2.34 -25.74
N LYS A 259 23.95 -2.90 -26.81
CA LYS A 259 22.79 -2.37 -27.54
C LYS A 259 21.79 -3.46 -27.88
N TYR A 260 20.64 -3.07 -28.43
CA TYR A 260 19.52 -3.94 -28.78
C TYR A 260 19.28 -3.93 -30.29
N ASP A 261 19.27 -5.13 -30.88
CA ASP A 261 19.09 -5.37 -32.31
C ASP A 261 17.66 -5.81 -32.64
N LEU A 262 16.78 -4.86 -32.96
CA LEU A 262 15.39 -5.17 -33.30
C LEU A 262 15.21 -5.91 -34.66
N ASP A 263 16.30 -6.23 -35.36
CA ASP A 263 16.30 -7.07 -36.58
C ASP A 263 17.23 -8.29 -36.39
N PHE A 264 17.42 -8.78 -35.15
CA PHE A 264 18.42 -9.81 -34.84
C PHE A 264 18.32 -11.13 -35.60
N LYS A 265 17.13 -11.43 -36.14
CA LYS A 265 16.88 -12.62 -36.97
C LYS A 265 17.41 -12.47 -38.39
N ASN A 266 17.73 -11.25 -38.82
CA ASN A 266 18.45 -10.99 -40.05
C ASN A 266 19.95 -11.24 -39.80
N PRO A 267 20.57 -12.24 -40.45
CA PRO A 267 22.00 -12.52 -40.26
C PRO A 267 22.90 -11.38 -40.73
N ASN A 268 22.36 -10.41 -41.48
CA ASN A 268 23.04 -9.21 -41.94
C ASN A 268 22.43 -7.93 -41.30
N SER A 269 21.98 -8.01 -40.05
CA SER A 269 21.50 -6.85 -39.27
C SER A 269 22.54 -5.73 -39.28
N ASP A 270 22.11 -4.48 -39.51
CA ASP A 270 23.00 -3.31 -39.58
C ASP A 270 23.28 -2.76 -38.17
N PRO A 271 24.53 -2.86 -37.64
CA PRO A 271 24.85 -2.42 -36.29
C PRO A 271 24.65 -0.92 -36.05
N SER A 272 24.60 -0.11 -37.11
CA SER A 272 24.32 1.33 -37.00
C SER A 272 22.87 1.62 -36.60
N LYS A 273 21.96 0.64 -36.74
CA LYS A 273 20.54 0.72 -36.39
C LYS A 273 20.23 0.14 -35.01
N TRP A 274 21.19 -0.48 -34.34
CA TRP A 274 21.00 -0.98 -32.99
C TRP A 274 20.82 0.19 -32.02
N ILE A 275 19.86 0.04 -31.13
CA ILE A 275 19.43 1.08 -30.20
C ILE A 275 19.94 0.80 -28.79
N SER A 276 20.25 1.85 -28.04
CA SER A 276 20.62 1.77 -26.63
C SER A 276 19.43 1.38 -25.76
N GLY A 277 19.69 0.92 -24.52
CA GLY A 277 18.64 0.66 -23.54
C GLY A 277 17.74 1.87 -23.28
N LYS A 278 18.29 3.09 -23.35
CA LYS A 278 17.48 4.31 -23.21
C LYS A 278 16.55 4.56 -24.41
N GLU A 279 17.05 4.38 -25.63
CA GLU A 279 16.21 4.51 -26.84
C GLU A 279 15.12 3.44 -26.89
N LEU A 280 15.43 2.22 -26.44
CA LEU A 280 14.45 1.14 -26.30
C LEU A 280 13.42 1.45 -25.19
N ALA A 281 13.84 2.02 -24.06
CA ALA A 281 12.94 2.52 -23.02
C ALA A 281 11.98 3.59 -23.57
N ASP A 282 12.50 4.57 -24.32
CA ASP A 282 11.70 5.63 -24.94
C ASP A 282 10.68 5.06 -25.94
N LEU A 283 11.06 4.02 -26.69
CA LEU A 283 10.15 3.30 -27.58
C LEU A 283 8.99 2.65 -26.79
N TYR A 284 9.28 1.95 -25.70
CA TYR A 284 8.24 1.37 -24.85
C TYR A 284 7.32 2.42 -24.25
N LEU A 285 7.87 3.53 -23.74
CA LEU A 285 7.08 4.64 -23.22
C LEU A 285 6.17 5.25 -24.30
N GLY A 286 6.60 5.26 -25.56
CA GLY A 286 5.77 5.59 -26.71
C GLY A 286 4.58 4.64 -26.85
N TYR A 287 4.84 3.33 -26.84
CA TYR A 287 3.78 2.31 -26.94
C TYR A 287 2.81 2.34 -25.76
N VAL A 288 3.29 2.51 -24.52
CA VAL A 288 2.45 2.61 -23.32
C VAL A 288 1.51 3.82 -23.39
N LYS A 289 1.91 4.92 -24.05
CA LYS A 289 1.05 6.09 -24.27
C LYS A 289 -0.03 5.85 -25.33
N GLN A 290 0.27 5.04 -26.33
CA GLN A 290 -0.58 4.85 -27.53
C GLN A 290 -1.53 3.66 -27.40
N TYR A 291 -1.12 2.61 -26.69
CA TYR A 291 -1.84 1.35 -26.58
C TYR A 291 -2.16 1.04 -25.11
N PRO A 292 -3.20 0.24 -24.80
CA PRO A 292 -3.58 -0.10 -23.43
C PRO A 292 -2.63 -1.15 -22.82
N ILE A 293 -1.33 -0.92 -22.90
CA ILE A 293 -0.28 -1.78 -22.34
C ILE A 293 -0.21 -1.54 -20.84
N VAL A 294 -0.33 -2.61 -20.05
CA VAL A 294 -0.31 -2.55 -18.58
C VAL A 294 0.81 -3.39 -17.97
N SER A 295 1.50 -4.19 -18.77
CA SER A 295 2.61 -5.02 -18.32
C SER A 295 3.66 -5.21 -19.43
N ILE A 296 4.94 -5.08 -19.10
CA ILE A 296 6.06 -5.44 -19.99
C ILE A 296 7.04 -6.33 -19.22
N GLU A 297 7.28 -7.51 -19.76
CA GLU A 297 8.23 -8.52 -19.29
C GLU A 297 9.53 -8.41 -20.09
N ASP A 298 10.66 -8.55 -19.39
CA ASP A 298 12.02 -8.47 -19.91
C ASP A 298 12.29 -7.36 -20.95
N PRO A 299 11.99 -6.09 -20.63
CA PRO A 299 12.27 -4.97 -21.52
C PRO A 299 13.76 -4.79 -21.84
N PHE A 300 14.67 -5.30 -21.02
CA PHE A 300 16.12 -5.17 -21.23
C PHE A 300 16.82 -6.49 -20.93
N ASP A 301 18.09 -6.56 -21.30
CA ASP A 301 18.94 -7.70 -20.99
C ASP A 301 18.99 -7.99 -19.47
N GLN A 302 19.08 -9.26 -19.12
CA GLN A 302 19.14 -9.78 -17.76
C GLN A 302 20.25 -9.19 -16.86
N ASP A 303 21.27 -8.53 -17.43
CA ASP A 303 22.29 -7.81 -16.66
C ASP A 303 22.39 -6.30 -16.96
N ASP A 304 21.51 -5.74 -17.80
CA ASP A 304 21.42 -4.29 -18.05
C ASP A 304 20.61 -3.56 -16.96
N TRP A 305 21.05 -3.71 -15.71
CA TRP A 305 20.38 -3.18 -14.50
C TRP A 305 20.07 -1.67 -14.58
N GLU A 306 20.90 -0.90 -15.29
CA GLU A 306 20.71 0.53 -15.47
C GLU A 306 19.49 0.83 -16.32
N ALA A 307 19.33 0.16 -17.46
CA ALA A 307 18.16 0.33 -18.32
C ALA A 307 16.86 -0.12 -17.61
N TRP A 308 16.89 -1.25 -16.91
CA TRP A 308 15.77 -1.72 -16.07
C TRP A 308 15.33 -0.67 -15.05
N THR A 309 16.27 -0.17 -14.25
CA THR A 309 16.00 0.84 -13.22
C THR A 309 15.49 2.14 -13.82
N HIS A 310 16.09 2.55 -14.95
CA HIS A 310 15.66 3.74 -15.69
C HIS A 310 14.22 3.60 -16.15
N PHE A 311 13.87 2.51 -16.82
CA PHE A 311 12.52 2.33 -17.37
C PHE A 311 11.47 2.16 -16.28
N THR A 312 11.73 1.33 -15.26
CA THR A 312 10.79 1.11 -14.14
C THR A 312 10.43 2.40 -13.42
N LYS A 313 11.38 3.32 -13.28
CA LYS A 313 11.12 4.65 -12.70
C LYS A 313 10.11 5.48 -13.51
N HIS A 314 10.04 5.31 -14.84
CA HIS A 314 9.27 6.18 -15.74
C HIS A 314 8.04 5.50 -16.36
N SER A 315 7.95 4.17 -16.37
CA SER A 315 6.92 3.42 -17.10
C SER A 315 5.53 3.56 -16.49
N GLY A 316 5.43 3.56 -15.16
CA GLY A 316 4.15 3.62 -14.45
C GLY A 316 3.23 2.44 -14.78
N ILE A 317 3.78 1.27 -15.14
CA ILE A 317 3.04 0.03 -15.40
C ILE A 317 3.74 -1.13 -14.68
N GLN A 318 3.19 -2.34 -14.79
CA GLN A 318 3.88 -3.53 -14.31
C GLN A 318 5.09 -3.84 -15.20
N ILE A 319 6.27 -3.96 -14.60
CA ILE A 319 7.51 -4.39 -15.22
C ILE A 319 7.87 -5.73 -14.61
N VAL A 320 7.87 -6.78 -15.41
CA VAL A 320 8.05 -8.16 -14.95
C VAL A 320 9.48 -8.60 -15.26
N GLY A 321 10.21 -9.03 -14.23
CA GLY A 321 11.51 -9.67 -14.41
C GLY A 321 11.34 -11.18 -14.58
N ASP A 322 11.74 -11.70 -15.74
CA ASP A 322 11.84 -13.12 -16.06
C ASP A 322 13.30 -13.55 -16.08
N ASP A 323 14.05 -13.36 -17.16
CA ASP A 323 15.50 -13.68 -17.23
C ASP A 323 16.33 -12.83 -16.26
N LEU A 324 15.86 -11.63 -15.93
CA LEU A 324 16.46 -10.78 -14.88
C LEU A 324 16.48 -11.48 -13.51
N THR A 325 15.40 -12.19 -13.17
CA THR A 325 15.20 -12.73 -11.82
C THR A 325 15.31 -14.24 -11.75
N VAL A 326 15.03 -14.95 -12.84
CA VAL A 326 15.04 -16.41 -13.02
C VAL A 326 14.40 -17.17 -11.85
N THR A 327 13.33 -16.62 -11.28
CA THR A 327 12.68 -17.15 -10.06
C THR A 327 13.66 -17.38 -8.90
N ASN A 328 14.80 -16.68 -8.88
CA ASN A 328 15.90 -16.87 -7.93
C ASN A 328 15.85 -15.82 -6.82
N PRO A 329 15.71 -16.22 -5.54
CA PRO A 329 15.61 -15.29 -4.42
C PRO A 329 16.76 -14.28 -4.30
N LEU A 330 17.98 -14.62 -4.73
CA LEU A 330 19.11 -13.69 -4.71
C LEU A 330 18.96 -12.59 -5.75
N ARG A 331 18.59 -12.94 -6.99
CA ARG A 331 18.38 -11.95 -8.05
C ARG A 331 17.13 -11.11 -7.78
N ILE A 332 16.07 -11.71 -7.23
CA ILE A 332 14.87 -10.99 -6.77
C ILE A 332 15.27 -9.93 -5.73
N LYS A 333 16.06 -10.28 -4.71
CA LYS A 333 16.57 -9.31 -3.73
C LYS A 333 17.37 -8.18 -4.38
N THR A 334 18.28 -8.50 -5.28
CA THR A 334 19.04 -7.48 -6.01
C THR A 334 18.14 -6.56 -6.85
N ALA A 335 17.11 -7.12 -7.48
CA ALA A 335 16.17 -6.36 -8.28
C ALA A 335 15.25 -5.46 -7.44
N ILE A 336 14.84 -5.91 -6.25
CA ILE A 336 14.18 -5.09 -5.22
C ILE A 336 15.09 -3.93 -4.79
N GLU A 337 16.33 -4.21 -4.41
CA GLU A 337 17.30 -3.20 -3.94
C GLU A 337 17.57 -2.13 -5.01
N LYS A 338 17.68 -2.55 -6.27
CA LYS A 338 17.91 -1.65 -7.40
C LYS A 338 16.64 -0.97 -7.91
N LYS A 339 15.45 -1.40 -7.47
CA LYS A 339 14.15 -1.00 -8.05
C LYS A 339 14.11 -1.24 -9.56
N ALA A 340 14.64 -2.38 -9.98
CA ALA A 340 14.82 -2.73 -11.38
C ALA A 340 13.49 -3.11 -12.06
N CYS A 341 12.57 -3.73 -11.32
CA CYS A 341 11.22 -4.08 -11.77
C CYS A 341 10.26 -4.08 -10.57
N ASN A 342 8.97 -4.36 -10.80
CA ASN A 342 7.93 -4.41 -9.76
C ASN A 342 7.01 -5.63 -9.93
N GLY A 343 7.48 -6.64 -10.65
CA GLY A 343 6.78 -7.88 -10.94
C GLY A 343 7.77 -9.04 -11.12
N LEU A 344 7.40 -10.22 -10.63
CA LEU A 344 8.13 -11.47 -10.81
C LEU A 344 7.38 -12.35 -11.82
N LEU A 345 8.08 -12.84 -12.85
CA LEU A 345 7.61 -14.01 -13.59
C LEU A 345 8.08 -15.26 -12.85
N LEU A 346 7.14 -16.07 -12.37
CA LEU A 346 7.46 -17.26 -11.59
C LEU A 346 7.34 -18.50 -12.47
N LYS A 347 8.49 -19.09 -12.80
CA LYS A 347 8.63 -20.35 -13.52
C LYS A 347 9.27 -21.38 -12.60
N VAL A 348 8.49 -22.38 -12.19
CA VAL A 348 8.92 -23.37 -11.20
C VAL A 348 10.21 -24.12 -11.58
N ASN A 349 10.46 -24.31 -12.89
CA ASN A 349 11.65 -25.00 -13.37
C ASN A 349 12.91 -24.12 -13.43
N GLN A 350 12.79 -22.78 -13.36
CA GLN A 350 13.94 -21.89 -13.27
C GLN A 350 14.62 -21.99 -11.90
N ILE A 351 13.88 -22.35 -10.85
CA ILE A 351 14.45 -22.56 -9.50
C ILE A 351 14.55 -24.04 -9.13
N GLY A 352 13.60 -24.89 -9.56
CA GLY A 352 13.72 -26.35 -9.53
C GLY A 352 13.02 -27.07 -8.37
N THR A 353 12.31 -26.39 -7.48
CA THR A 353 11.45 -27.01 -6.45
C THR A 353 10.18 -26.19 -6.19
N ILE A 354 9.13 -26.83 -5.67
CA ILE A 354 7.90 -26.15 -5.22
C ILE A 354 8.20 -25.22 -4.04
N SER A 355 8.98 -25.67 -3.05
CA SER A 355 9.26 -24.85 -1.86
C SER A 355 10.01 -23.57 -2.20
N GLU A 356 11.05 -23.61 -3.02
CA GLU A 356 11.77 -22.40 -3.45
C GLU A 356 10.90 -21.50 -4.32
N SER A 357 9.98 -22.08 -5.12
CA SER A 357 9.03 -21.30 -5.93
C SER A 357 8.05 -20.51 -5.04
N ILE A 358 7.47 -21.16 -4.01
CA ILE A 358 6.61 -20.49 -3.02
C ILE A 358 7.38 -19.37 -2.30
N GLN A 359 8.63 -19.64 -1.89
CA GLN A 359 9.47 -18.64 -1.24
C GLN A 359 9.79 -17.46 -2.15
N ALA A 360 10.06 -17.69 -3.43
CA ALA A 360 10.29 -16.63 -4.41
C ALA A 360 9.03 -15.75 -4.60
N ALA A 361 7.84 -16.36 -4.69
CA ALA A 361 6.58 -15.63 -4.74
C ALA A 361 6.37 -14.77 -3.49
N GLN A 362 6.54 -15.36 -2.30
CA GLN A 362 6.34 -14.67 -1.02
C GLN A 362 7.35 -13.53 -0.83
N LEU A 363 8.59 -13.72 -1.27
CA LEU A 363 9.61 -12.66 -1.26
C LEU A 363 9.17 -11.47 -2.12
N ALA A 364 8.75 -11.72 -3.36
CA ALA A 364 8.26 -10.68 -4.26
C ALA A 364 7.01 -9.98 -3.67
N GLN A 365 6.02 -10.75 -3.19
CA GLN A 365 4.80 -10.21 -2.58
C GLN A 365 5.08 -9.40 -1.30
N SER A 366 6.10 -9.78 -0.51
CA SER A 366 6.49 -9.07 0.71
C SER A 366 7.02 -7.66 0.45
N ASP A 367 7.58 -7.41 -0.75
CA ASP A 367 8.00 -6.09 -1.22
C ASP A 367 6.92 -5.38 -2.06
N GLY A 368 5.73 -5.97 -2.17
CA GLY A 368 4.60 -5.40 -2.90
C GLY A 368 4.66 -5.59 -4.41
N TRP A 369 5.50 -6.51 -4.92
CA TRP A 369 5.53 -6.83 -6.35
C TRP A 369 4.33 -7.67 -6.77
N GLY A 370 3.93 -7.51 -8.04
CA GLY A 370 3.08 -8.48 -8.72
C GLY A 370 3.81 -9.82 -8.91
N VAL A 371 3.07 -10.92 -8.98
CA VAL A 371 3.62 -12.21 -9.38
C VAL A 371 2.76 -12.74 -10.51
N MET A 372 3.39 -13.13 -11.60
CA MET A 372 2.71 -13.78 -12.72
C MET A 372 3.26 -15.21 -12.81
N ILE A 373 2.41 -16.18 -12.47
CA ILE A 373 2.77 -17.59 -12.70
C ILE A 373 2.89 -17.82 -14.19
N SER A 374 3.95 -18.50 -14.60
CA SER A 374 4.24 -18.71 -16.01
C SER A 374 4.48 -20.16 -16.39
N HIS A 375 4.07 -20.49 -17.60
CA HIS A 375 4.45 -21.71 -18.31
C HIS A 375 5.88 -21.64 -18.86
N ARG A 376 6.27 -22.63 -19.68
CA ARG A 376 7.40 -22.51 -20.61
C ARG A 376 6.96 -22.79 -22.04
N SER A 377 7.74 -22.38 -23.03
CA SER A 377 7.46 -22.64 -24.44
C SER A 377 7.43 -24.13 -24.78
N GLY A 378 8.25 -24.98 -24.14
CA GLY A 378 8.08 -26.43 -24.12
C GLY A 378 7.27 -26.88 -22.90
N GLU A 379 5.95 -26.96 -23.02
CA GLU A 379 5.07 -27.43 -21.94
C GLU A 379 4.63 -28.89 -22.13
N THR A 380 3.93 -29.42 -21.14
CA THR A 380 3.35 -30.75 -21.06
C THR A 380 1.85 -30.65 -20.75
N GLU A 381 1.18 -31.79 -20.66
CA GLU A 381 -0.21 -31.90 -20.18
C GLU A 381 -0.38 -31.69 -18.67
N ASN A 382 0.72 -31.56 -17.91
CA ASN A 382 0.66 -31.29 -16.47
C ASN A 382 0.00 -29.92 -16.22
N THR A 383 -0.71 -29.75 -15.10
CA THR A 383 -1.54 -28.54 -14.85
C THR A 383 -1.20 -27.79 -13.57
N ILE A 384 -0.13 -28.16 -12.87
CA ILE A 384 0.17 -27.68 -11.51
C ILE A 384 0.26 -26.15 -11.38
N ILE A 385 0.67 -25.45 -12.44
CA ILE A 385 0.79 -23.99 -12.40
C ILE A 385 -0.58 -23.29 -12.31
N ALA A 386 -1.66 -23.96 -12.73
CA ALA A 386 -3.02 -23.47 -12.51
C ALA A 386 -3.37 -23.49 -11.01
N ASP A 387 -3.15 -24.63 -10.34
CA ASP A 387 -3.34 -24.77 -8.91
C ASP A 387 -2.46 -23.81 -8.11
N LEU A 388 -1.19 -23.68 -8.50
CA LEU A 388 -0.23 -22.79 -7.83
C LEU A 388 -0.63 -21.30 -7.94
N ALA A 389 -1.16 -20.88 -9.08
CA ALA A 389 -1.63 -19.50 -9.28
C ALA A 389 -2.79 -19.13 -8.35
N VAL A 390 -3.73 -20.06 -8.14
CA VAL A 390 -4.85 -19.88 -7.21
C VAL A 390 -4.36 -19.95 -5.76
N ALA A 391 -3.52 -20.93 -5.46
CA ALA A 391 -2.99 -21.17 -4.11
C ALA A 391 -2.23 -19.98 -3.53
N LEU A 392 -1.43 -19.30 -4.35
CA LEU A 392 -0.62 -18.16 -3.95
C LEU A 392 -1.35 -16.82 -4.05
N GLY A 393 -2.58 -16.80 -4.55
CA GLY A 393 -3.39 -15.58 -4.68
C GLY A 393 -2.73 -14.51 -5.56
N VAL A 394 -1.91 -14.92 -6.55
CA VAL A 394 -1.05 -13.98 -7.30
C VAL A 394 -1.82 -13.09 -8.28
N GLY A 395 -3.07 -13.46 -8.59
CA GLY A 395 -3.96 -12.67 -9.44
C GLY A 395 -3.65 -12.66 -10.94
N GLN A 396 -2.54 -13.27 -11.39
CA GLN A 396 -2.13 -13.26 -12.81
C GLN A 396 -1.49 -14.60 -13.23
N ILE A 397 -1.78 -15.06 -14.46
CA ILE A 397 -1.14 -16.25 -15.05
C ILE A 397 -0.90 -16.07 -16.55
N LYS A 398 0.31 -16.39 -17.02
CA LYS A 398 0.70 -16.48 -18.43
C LYS A 398 0.92 -17.94 -18.79
N THR A 399 -0.01 -18.53 -19.53
CA THR A 399 0.10 -19.95 -19.93
C THR A 399 -0.23 -20.20 -21.40
N GLY A 400 -0.01 -19.21 -22.26
CA GLY A 400 -0.06 -19.30 -23.73
C GLY A 400 -1.36 -18.81 -24.35
N ALA A 401 -1.55 -19.07 -25.64
CA ALA A 401 -2.83 -18.78 -26.30
C ALA A 401 -3.96 -19.67 -25.76
N PRO A 402 -5.24 -19.32 -26.00
CA PRO A 402 -6.35 -20.26 -25.87
C PRO A 402 -6.36 -21.28 -27.03
N ALA A 403 -5.19 -21.84 -27.36
CA ALA A 403 -4.93 -22.80 -28.42
C ALA A 403 -3.74 -23.69 -28.01
N ARG A 404 -3.71 -24.91 -28.55
CA ARG A 404 -2.78 -26.00 -28.17
C ARG A 404 -3.04 -26.52 -26.74
N SER A 405 -3.14 -27.84 -26.60
CA SER A 405 -3.77 -28.45 -25.40
C SER A 405 -2.89 -28.38 -24.15
N GLU A 406 -1.58 -28.28 -24.30
CA GLU A 406 -0.66 -28.03 -23.18
C GLU A 406 -0.90 -26.67 -22.51
N ARG A 407 -1.52 -25.72 -23.23
CA ARG A 407 -1.94 -24.39 -22.73
C ARG A 407 -3.33 -24.49 -22.15
N VAL A 408 -4.25 -24.99 -22.98
CA VAL A 408 -5.68 -25.13 -22.66
C VAL A 408 -5.90 -26.07 -21.46
N ALA A 409 -5.01 -27.02 -21.18
CA ALA A 409 -5.09 -27.86 -19.99
C ALA A 409 -5.04 -27.05 -18.68
N LYS A 410 -4.20 -26.01 -18.60
CA LYS A 410 -4.10 -25.14 -17.43
C LYS A 410 -5.34 -24.25 -17.31
N TYR A 411 -5.75 -23.64 -18.42
CA TYR A 411 -6.98 -22.84 -18.46
C TYR A 411 -8.23 -23.66 -18.09
N ASN A 412 -8.36 -24.88 -18.59
CA ASN A 412 -9.45 -25.78 -18.21
C ASN A 412 -9.38 -26.20 -16.74
N THR A 413 -8.18 -26.31 -16.17
CA THR A 413 -8.02 -26.58 -14.73
C THR A 413 -8.47 -25.37 -13.91
N LEU A 414 -8.15 -24.16 -14.32
CA LEU A 414 -8.67 -22.93 -13.68
C LEU A 414 -10.19 -22.80 -13.78
N LEU A 415 -10.81 -23.21 -14.91
CA LEU A 415 -12.28 -23.29 -15.02
C LEU A 415 -12.89 -24.28 -14.02
N ARG A 416 -12.25 -25.45 -13.83
CA ARG A 416 -12.69 -26.44 -12.84
C ARG A 416 -12.51 -25.93 -11.40
N ILE A 417 -11.38 -25.29 -11.11
CA ILE A 417 -11.13 -24.68 -9.80
C ILE A 417 -12.15 -23.57 -9.52
N GLU A 418 -12.47 -22.72 -10.51
CA GLU A 418 -13.54 -21.73 -10.37
C GLU A 418 -14.90 -22.37 -10.06
N GLU A 419 -15.24 -23.47 -10.72
CA GLU A 419 -16.46 -24.24 -10.44
C GLU A 419 -16.49 -24.80 -9.02
N GLU A 420 -15.38 -25.38 -8.55
CA GLU A 420 -15.23 -25.90 -7.19
C GLU A 420 -15.35 -24.82 -6.11
N LEU A 421 -14.91 -23.59 -6.41
CA LEU A 421 -14.84 -22.47 -5.47
C LEU A 421 -16.07 -21.54 -5.50
N LYS A 422 -17.06 -21.82 -6.35
CA LYS A 422 -18.20 -20.92 -6.63
C LYS A 422 -18.91 -20.38 -5.38
N ASP A 423 -19.04 -21.21 -4.34
CA ASP A 423 -19.76 -20.88 -3.10
C ASP A 423 -18.83 -20.62 -1.91
N THR A 424 -17.51 -20.52 -2.12
CA THR A 424 -16.53 -20.31 -1.05
C THR A 424 -16.13 -18.84 -0.85
N GLY A 425 -16.76 -17.92 -1.59
CA GLY A 425 -16.39 -16.51 -1.62
C GLY A 425 -15.14 -16.19 -2.45
N ALA A 426 -14.65 -17.14 -3.24
CA ALA A 426 -13.53 -16.90 -4.15
C ALA A 426 -13.87 -15.79 -5.16
N THR A 427 -12.86 -15.05 -5.60
CA THR A 427 -13.07 -13.93 -6.51
C THR A 427 -12.13 -13.99 -7.71
N PHE A 428 -12.53 -13.40 -8.83
CA PHE A 428 -11.65 -13.21 -9.99
C PHE A 428 -10.86 -11.91 -9.84
N ALA A 429 -9.55 -11.96 -10.09
CA ALA A 429 -8.67 -10.80 -9.93
C ALA A 429 -9.11 -9.62 -10.81
N GLY A 430 -9.37 -9.84 -12.11
CA GLY A 430 -9.67 -8.76 -13.05
C GLY A 430 -8.60 -7.65 -13.02
N GLU A 431 -9.02 -6.39 -12.98
CA GLU A 431 -8.10 -5.25 -12.76
C GLU A 431 -7.43 -5.24 -11.38
N ARG A 432 -7.97 -5.95 -10.37
CA ARG A 432 -7.43 -5.99 -9.00
C ARG A 432 -6.11 -6.74 -8.87
N GLY A 433 -5.76 -7.54 -9.89
CA GLY A 433 -4.41 -8.08 -10.02
C GLY A 433 -3.33 -6.98 -10.10
N LEU A 434 -3.71 -5.69 -10.19
CA LEU A 434 -2.85 -4.53 -10.36
C LEU A 434 -3.13 -3.37 -9.36
N SER A 435 -4.14 -3.44 -8.47
CA SER A 435 -4.50 -2.39 -7.47
C SER A 435 -5.46 -2.94 -6.38
N ALA A 436 -5.25 -2.62 -5.10
CA ALA A 436 -6.06 -3.16 -3.97
C ALA A 436 -6.17 -2.18 -2.78
N VAL A 437 -7.17 -2.35 -1.91
CA VAL A 437 -7.32 -1.60 -0.65
C VAL A 437 -7.60 -2.57 0.49
N HIS A 438 -6.73 -2.60 1.50
CA HIS A 438 -6.85 -3.53 2.61
C HIS A 438 -6.74 -2.82 3.95
N ALA A 439 -7.64 -3.14 4.87
CA ALA A 439 -7.66 -2.64 6.22
C ALA A 439 -7.44 -3.73 7.26
N ARG A 440 -6.84 -3.33 8.39
CA ARG A 440 -6.62 -4.18 9.56
C ARG A 440 -6.80 -3.40 10.86
N GLN A 441 -7.03 -4.15 11.94
CA GLN A 441 -7.04 -3.61 13.29
C GLN A 441 -5.61 -3.54 13.85
N ILE A 442 -5.22 -2.36 14.35
CA ILE A 442 -3.98 -2.11 15.09
C ILE A 442 -4.31 -1.49 16.47
N PHE A 443 -3.32 -1.01 17.21
CA PHE A 443 -3.52 -0.32 18.50
C PHE A 443 -3.12 1.16 18.44
N ASP A 444 -3.88 2.02 19.10
CA ASP A 444 -3.51 3.41 19.38
C ASP A 444 -2.55 3.53 20.58
N SER A 445 -2.08 4.74 20.86
CA SER A 445 -1.12 5.05 21.92
C SER A 445 -1.63 4.82 23.34
N ARG A 446 -2.93 4.56 23.51
CA ARG A 446 -3.58 4.20 24.78
C ARG A 446 -3.85 2.70 24.86
N GLY A 447 -3.43 1.92 23.87
CA GLY A 447 -3.66 0.47 23.79
C GLY A 447 -5.09 0.09 23.42
N ASN A 448 -5.89 1.00 22.84
CA ASN A 448 -7.20 0.66 22.30
C ASN A 448 -7.09 0.29 20.83
N PRO A 449 -7.93 -0.62 20.30
CA PRO A 449 -7.94 -0.92 18.88
C PRO A 449 -8.20 0.32 18.01
N THR A 450 -7.61 0.38 16.83
CA THR A 450 -7.94 1.35 15.77
C THR A 450 -7.65 0.75 14.39
N ILE A 451 -7.89 1.50 13.31
CA ILE A 451 -7.79 1.03 11.92
C ILE A 451 -6.48 1.47 11.29
N GLU A 452 -5.86 0.57 10.53
CA GLU A 452 -4.81 0.86 9.54
C GLU A 452 -5.29 0.41 8.16
N VAL A 453 -5.03 1.23 7.14
CA VAL A 453 -5.41 1.01 5.74
C VAL A 453 -4.16 1.03 4.88
N ASP A 454 -3.98 0.00 4.06
CA ASP A 454 -3.03 -0.06 2.96
C ASP A 454 -3.77 0.11 1.62
N LEU A 455 -3.32 1.08 0.82
CA LEU A 455 -3.73 1.26 -0.56
C LEU A 455 -2.58 0.86 -1.48
N TYR A 456 -2.85 0.01 -2.46
CA TYR A 456 -1.87 -0.48 -3.42
C TYR A 456 -2.14 0.13 -4.79
N THR A 457 -1.13 0.78 -5.35
CA THR A 457 -1.11 1.23 -6.74
C THR A 457 0.17 0.72 -7.42
N GLN A 458 0.32 1.01 -8.71
CA GLN A 458 1.57 0.75 -9.43
C GLN A 458 2.79 1.49 -8.86
N LYS A 459 2.58 2.49 -7.99
CA LYS A 459 3.63 3.23 -7.28
C LYS A 459 4.05 2.57 -5.95
N GLY A 460 3.37 1.51 -5.54
CA GLY A 460 3.66 0.77 -4.31
C GLY A 460 2.49 0.84 -3.30
N ARG A 461 2.82 0.62 -2.03
CA ARG A 461 1.87 0.57 -0.91
C ARG A 461 1.89 1.86 -0.09
N PHE A 462 0.71 2.42 0.15
CA PHE A 462 0.49 3.64 0.91
C PHE A 462 -0.35 3.36 2.15
N ARG A 463 0.18 3.70 3.32
CA ARG A 463 -0.36 3.26 4.61
C ARG A 463 -0.82 4.42 5.47
N ALA A 464 -2.07 4.38 5.91
CA ALA A 464 -2.65 5.34 6.84
C ALA A 464 -3.21 4.64 8.08
N SER A 465 -2.90 5.15 9.26
CA SER A 465 -3.54 4.71 10.50
C SER A 465 -4.35 5.85 11.14
N VAL A 466 -5.49 5.47 11.72
CA VAL A 466 -6.55 6.40 12.14
C VAL A 466 -6.47 6.69 13.64
N PRO A 467 -6.41 7.96 14.06
CA PRO A 467 -6.42 8.30 15.49
C PRO A 467 -7.82 8.22 16.10
N SER A 468 -7.91 8.21 17.44
CA SER A 468 -9.16 8.12 18.21
C SER A 468 -9.19 9.10 19.39
N GLY A 469 -10.35 9.67 19.68
CA GLY A 469 -10.56 10.63 20.79
C GLY A 469 -10.74 10.01 22.18
N ALA A 470 -10.61 10.82 23.23
CA ALA A 470 -11.09 10.52 24.60
C ALA A 470 -12.34 11.35 24.92
N SER A 471 -12.19 12.67 24.81
CA SER A 471 -13.31 13.61 24.71
C SER A 471 -13.77 13.67 23.25
N THR A 472 -15.05 13.43 23.02
CA THR A 472 -15.66 13.49 21.68
C THR A 472 -16.86 14.41 21.75
N GLY A 473 -16.84 15.50 20.97
CA GLY A 473 -18.01 16.37 20.84
C GLY A 473 -19.21 15.59 20.30
N ILE A 474 -20.42 15.93 20.74
CA ILE A 474 -21.64 15.16 20.42
C ILE A 474 -22.01 15.21 18.92
N HIS A 475 -21.37 16.11 18.18
CA HIS A 475 -21.62 16.36 16.76
C HIS A 475 -20.52 15.81 15.83
N GLU A 476 -19.51 15.11 16.37
CA GLU A 476 -18.48 14.47 15.55
C GLU A 476 -19.07 13.41 14.61
N ALA A 477 -18.36 13.16 13.49
CA ALA A 477 -18.60 11.98 12.69
C ALA A 477 -18.34 10.70 13.52
N VAL A 478 -19.09 9.65 13.24
CA VAL A 478 -19.15 8.46 14.10
C VAL A 478 -17.91 7.60 13.93
N GLU A 479 -17.14 7.44 14.99
CA GLU A 479 -16.11 6.41 15.09
C GLU A 479 -16.77 5.05 15.37
N LEU A 480 -16.84 4.17 14.37
CA LEU A 480 -17.57 2.91 14.48
C LEU A 480 -16.77 1.89 15.30
N ARG A 481 -17.35 1.46 16.43
CA ARG A 481 -16.83 0.43 17.35
C ARG A 481 -17.69 -0.83 17.34
N ASP A 482 -17.10 -1.97 17.66
CA ASP A 482 -17.77 -3.27 17.64
C ASP A 482 -18.85 -3.40 18.73
N GLY A 483 -18.63 -2.79 19.90
CA GLY A 483 -19.56 -2.81 21.04
C GLY A 483 -19.57 -4.12 21.83
N ASP A 484 -18.74 -5.10 21.46
CA ASP A 484 -18.61 -6.37 22.17
C ASP A 484 -17.82 -6.20 23.47
N LYS A 485 -18.52 -6.14 24.61
CA LYS A 485 -17.90 -5.98 25.93
C LYS A 485 -16.93 -7.10 26.30
N SER A 486 -17.01 -8.26 25.65
CA SER A 486 -16.09 -9.39 25.91
C SER A 486 -14.71 -9.20 25.26
N ALA A 487 -14.59 -8.32 24.26
CA ALA A 487 -13.35 -8.06 23.55
C ALA A 487 -12.95 -6.57 23.66
N TYR A 488 -11.74 -6.30 24.16
CA TYR A 488 -11.18 -4.94 24.27
C TYR A 488 -12.13 -3.93 24.97
N GLY A 489 -12.98 -4.41 25.89
CA GLY A 489 -13.98 -3.57 26.57
C GLY A 489 -15.02 -2.92 25.64
N GLY A 490 -15.34 -3.54 24.50
CA GLY A 490 -16.27 -3.00 23.50
C GLY A 490 -15.63 -2.15 22.41
N LYS A 491 -14.32 -1.93 22.48
CA LYS A 491 -13.59 -1.01 21.60
C LYS A 491 -12.97 -1.66 20.36
N GLY A 492 -13.32 -2.91 20.03
CA GLY A 492 -12.93 -3.49 18.74
C GLY A 492 -13.37 -2.62 17.55
N VAL A 493 -12.70 -2.75 16.41
CA VAL A 493 -13.02 -2.03 15.16
C VAL A 493 -13.21 -2.95 13.96
N LEU A 494 -13.45 -4.25 14.19
CA LEU A 494 -13.54 -5.25 13.13
C LEU A 494 -14.70 -4.99 12.17
N LYS A 495 -15.81 -4.40 12.65
CA LYS A 495 -16.92 -3.96 11.77
C LYS A 495 -16.47 -2.90 10.78
N ALA A 496 -15.72 -1.90 11.24
CA ALA A 496 -15.22 -0.82 10.40
C ALA A 496 -14.13 -1.33 9.43
N VAL A 497 -13.28 -2.26 9.88
CA VAL A 497 -12.32 -2.97 9.01
C VAL A 497 -13.04 -3.74 7.90
N SER A 498 -14.08 -4.51 8.24
CA SER A 498 -14.91 -5.24 7.27
C SER A 498 -15.60 -4.28 6.30
N ASN A 499 -16.11 -3.13 6.76
CA ASN A 499 -16.67 -2.13 5.85
C ASN A 499 -15.66 -1.65 4.79
N ILE A 500 -14.37 -1.55 5.13
CA ILE A 500 -13.35 -1.19 4.13
C ILE A 500 -13.14 -2.35 3.16
N ASN A 501 -12.80 -3.53 3.67
CA ASN A 501 -12.41 -4.68 2.88
C ASN A 501 -13.55 -5.21 2.00
N ASP A 502 -14.79 -5.16 2.49
CA ASP A 502 -15.92 -5.80 1.82
C ASP A 502 -16.73 -4.82 0.96
N ILE A 503 -16.76 -3.54 1.33
CA ILE A 503 -17.64 -2.53 0.71
C ILE A 503 -16.83 -1.43 0.01
N ILE A 504 -15.97 -0.71 0.74
CA ILE A 504 -15.27 0.46 0.19
C ILE A 504 -14.29 0.04 -0.91
N GLU A 505 -13.47 -1.00 -0.68
CA GLU A 505 -12.50 -1.48 -1.67
C GLU A 505 -13.20 -1.76 -3.00
N ARG A 506 -14.29 -2.53 -2.96
CA ARG A 506 -15.05 -2.94 -4.15
C ARG A 506 -15.56 -1.74 -4.95
N GLU A 507 -16.21 -0.77 -4.28
CA GLU A 507 -16.79 0.37 -4.98
C GLU A 507 -15.73 1.39 -5.43
N LEU A 508 -14.63 1.52 -4.69
CA LEU A 508 -13.51 2.39 -5.09
C LEU A 508 -12.78 1.85 -6.32
N ILE A 509 -12.55 0.53 -6.38
CA ILE A 509 -11.95 -0.10 -7.55
C ILE A 509 -12.90 0.02 -8.76
N LYS A 510 -14.19 -0.25 -8.55
CA LYS A 510 -15.21 -0.18 -9.59
C LYS A 510 -15.40 1.24 -10.16
N SER A 511 -15.15 2.29 -9.37
CA SER A 511 -15.28 3.67 -9.86
C SER A 511 -14.20 4.05 -10.88
N GLY A 512 -13.03 3.39 -10.85
CA GLY A 512 -11.90 3.67 -11.73
C GLY A 512 -11.26 5.04 -11.51
N PHE A 513 -11.51 5.69 -10.36
CA PHE A 513 -10.91 6.99 -10.05
C PHE A 513 -9.40 6.88 -9.88
N LYS A 514 -8.68 7.90 -10.39
CA LYS A 514 -7.26 8.04 -10.12
C LYS A 514 -7.05 8.53 -8.69
N VAL A 515 -5.99 8.07 -8.03
CA VAL A 515 -5.64 8.50 -6.66
C VAL A 515 -5.37 10.01 -6.52
N THR A 516 -5.11 10.70 -7.63
CA THR A 516 -5.00 12.17 -7.67
C THR A 516 -6.35 12.89 -7.65
N GLN A 517 -7.47 12.17 -7.79
CA GLN A 517 -8.84 12.69 -7.75
C GLN A 517 -9.42 12.61 -6.32
N GLN A 518 -8.72 13.21 -5.36
CA GLN A 518 -9.04 13.13 -3.93
C GLN A 518 -10.51 13.49 -3.65
N LYS A 519 -11.01 14.56 -4.29
CA LYS A 519 -12.36 15.05 -4.06
C LYS A 519 -13.42 14.07 -4.55
N GLU A 520 -13.24 13.52 -5.74
CA GLU A 520 -14.16 12.55 -6.34
C GLU A 520 -14.21 11.26 -5.52
N ILE A 521 -13.06 10.81 -5.01
CA ILE A 521 -12.96 9.65 -4.12
C ILE A 521 -13.66 9.94 -2.79
N ASP A 522 -13.37 11.08 -2.14
CA ASP A 522 -14.02 11.44 -0.89
C ASP A 522 -15.54 11.64 -1.07
N ASP A 523 -16.00 12.18 -2.20
CA ASP A 523 -17.41 12.28 -2.56
C ASP A 523 -18.06 10.90 -2.70
N LEU A 524 -17.39 9.96 -3.36
CA LEU A 524 -17.84 8.56 -3.45
C LEU A 524 -17.92 7.91 -2.08
N LEU A 525 -16.92 8.06 -1.21
CA LEU A 525 -16.93 7.44 0.12
C LEU A 525 -18.10 7.96 0.98
N ARG A 526 -18.38 9.28 0.91
CA ARG A 526 -19.51 9.91 1.59
C ARG A 526 -20.85 9.45 1.01
N GLN A 527 -20.98 9.40 -0.31
CA GLN A 527 -22.17 8.89 -0.97
C GLN A 527 -22.42 7.42 -0.64
N LEU A 528 -21.34 6.63 -0.61
CA LEU A 528 -21.39 5.22 -0.29
C LEU A 528 -21.96 5.05 1.11
N ASP A 529 -21.45 5.74 2.12
CA ASP A 529 -22.01 5.73 3.48
C ASP A 529 -23.48 6.21 3.52
N GLY A 530 -23.77 7.35 2.90
CA GLY A 530 -25.13 7.88 2.73
C GLY A 530 -25.73 8.52 3.98
N THR A 531 -25.01 8.60 5.10
CA THR A 531 -25.45 9.29 6.32
C THR A 531 -24.75 10.63 6.49
N THR A 532 -25.34 11.54 7.25
CA THR A 532 -24.75 12.87 7.49
C THR A 532 -23.55 12.85 8.43
N ASN A 533 -23.39 11.79 9.23
CA ASN A 533 -22.36 11.65 10.26
C ASN A 533 -21.44 10.44 10.03
N LYS A 534 -21.47 9.83 8.84
CA LYS A 534 -20.65 8.67 8.48
C LYS A 534 -20.87 7.44 9.37
N GLY A 535 -22.08 7.30 9.93
CA GLY A 535 -22.43 6.28 10.91
C GLY A 535 -22.68 4.89 10.34
N ARG A 536 -22.80 4.73 9.02
CA ARG A 536 -23.06 3.43 8.40
C ARG A 536 -21.79 2.63 8.18
N LEU A 537 -20.79 3.26 7.55
CA LEU A 537 -19.48 2.66 7.29
C LEU A 537 -18.48 2.95 8.43
N GLY A 538 -18.68 4.05 9.14
CA GLY A 538 -17.76 4.57 10.16
C GLY A 538 -16.84 5.64 9.58
N ALA A 539 -16.77 6.80 10.24
CA ALA A 539 -15.85 7.88 9.89
C ALA A 539 -14.39 7.43 9.95
N ASN A 540 -14.07 6.55 10.90
CA ASN A 540 -12.77 5.90 11.02
C ASN A 540 -12.43 5.04 9.80
N ALA A 541 -13.40 4.34 9.20
CA ALA A 541 -13.17 3.59 7.97
C ALA A 541 -12.87 4.53 6.79
N ILE A 542 -13.70 5.56 6.63
CA ILE A 542 -13.62 6.50 5.49
C ILE A 542 -12.34 7.33 5.53
N VAL A 543 -11.97 7.89 6.67
CA VAL A 543 -10.80 8.78 6.76
C VAL A 543 -9.49 8.01 6.55
N GLY A 544 -9.43 6.74 6.95
CA GLY A 544 -8.27 5.87 6.70
C GLY A 544 -8.00 5.70 5.21
N VAL A 545 -9.06 5.41 4.43
CA VAL A 545 -8.97 5.31 2.96
C VAL A 545 -8.62 6.67 2.35
N SER A 546 -9.29 7.74 2.78
CA SER A 546 -9.07 9.11 2.31
C SER A 546 -7.61 9.57 2.47
N MET A 547 -6.99 9.27 3.62
CA MET A 547 -5.58 9.55 3.89
C MET A 547 -4.63 8.71 3.03
N ALA A 548 -4.89 7.40 2.88
CA ALA A 548 -4.07 6.52 2.05
C ALA A 548 -4.10 6.94 0.56
N VAL A 549 -5.25 7.40 0.09
CA VAL A 549 -5.42 7.99 -1.25
C VAL A 549 -4.57 9.25 -1.42
N ALA A 550 -4.55 10.17 -0.45
CA ALA A 550 -3.73 11.37 -0.53
C ALA A 550 -2.22 11.04 -0.60
N MET A 551 -1.78 10.03 0.16
CA MET A 551 -0.40 9.53 0.10
C MET A 551 -0.06 8.93 -1.27
N ALA A 552 -0.96 8.13 -1.82
CA ALA A 552 -0.81 7.55 -3.15
C ALA A 552 -0.83 8.62 -4.24
N GLY A 553 -1.70 9.64 -4.11
CA GLY A 553 -1.77 10.80 -4.98
C GLY A 553 -0.46 11.57 -5.02
N ALA A 554 0.17 11.81 -3.85
CA ALA A 554 1.47 12.47 -3.77
C ALA A 554 2.55 11.71 -4.56
N ALA A 555 2.64 10.39 -4.35
CA ALA A 555 3.58 9.53 -5.06
C ALA A 555 3.30 9.43 -6.56
N GLU A 556 2.02 9.40 -6.96
CA GLU A 556 1.62 9.41 -8.37
C GLU A 556 2.08 10.71 -9.06
N THR A 557 1.98 11.84 -8.37
CA THR A 557 2.46 13.15 -8.85
C THR A 557 3.96 13.38 -8.67
N GLY A 558 4.68 12.47 -8.01
CA GLY A 558 6.12 12.58 -7.78
C GLY A 558 6.54 13.73 -6.87
N VAL A 559 5.68 14.15 -5.94
CA VAL A 559 5.97 15.22 -4.98
C VAL A 559 5.82 14.73 -3.53
N PRO A 560 6.46 15.40 -2.54
CA PRO A 560 6.21 15.13 -1.13
C PRO A 560 4.74 15.33 -0.74
N LEU A 561 4.30 14.62 0.30
CA LEU A 561 2.89 14.66 0.74
C LEU A 561 2.42 16.08 1.09
N TYR A 562 3.23 16.88 1.80
CA TYR A 562 2.87 18.27 2.11
C TYR A 562 2.65 19.12 0.86
N GLN A 563 3.40 18.89 -0.23
CA GLN A 563 3.22 19.62 -1.49
C GLN A 563 1.93 19.17 -2.18
N HIS A 564 1.67 17.86 -2.22
CA HIS A 564 0.42 17.33 -2.78
C HIS A 564 -0.82 17.89 -2.04
N LEU A 565 -0.77 17.94 -0.71
CA LEU A 565 -1.83 18.51 0.11
C LEU A 565 -1.99 20.02 -0.13
N ALA A 566 -0.90 20.75 -0.37
CA ALA A 566 -0.95 22.15 -0.79
C ALA A 566 -1.63 22.31 -2.15
N ASP A 567 -1.32 21.45 -3.11
CA ASP A 567 -1.91 21.48 -4.44
C ASP A 567 -3.43 21.21 -4.38
N LEU A 568 -3.85 20.19 -3.61
CA LEU A 568 -5.26 19.90 -3.35
C LEU A 568 -5.99 21.08 -2.67
N ALA A 569 -5.31 21.72 -1.72
CA ALA A 569 -5.83 22.90 -1.05
C ALA A 569 -5.73 24.18 -1.91
N GLY A 570 -5.07 24.16 -3.06
CA GLY A 570 -4.83 25.37 -3.86
C GLY A 570 -3.96 26.41 -3.14
N VAL A 571 -3.12 25.95 -2.20
CA VAL A 571 -2.14 26.76 -1.49
C VAL A 571 -1.00 27.13 -2.43
N LYS A 572 -0.69 28.43 -2.53
CA LYS A 572 0.40 28.96 -3.34
C LYS A 572 1.33 29.82 -2.48
N GLY A 573 2.62 29.85 -2.85
CA GLY A 573 3.62 30.71 -2.21
C GLY A 573 4.61 29.93 -1.38
N GLN A 574 5.20 30.61 -0.39
CA GLN A 574 6.16 29.97 0.53
C GLN A 574 5.43 29.08 1.52
N PHE A 575 5.99 27.90 1.77
CA PHE A 575 5.52 27.02 2.83
C PHE A 575 5.68 27.66 4.21
N ILE A 576 4.76 27.31 5.10
CA ILE A 576 4.73 27.77 6.48
C ILE A 576 4.92 26.54 7.38
N LEU A 577 5.93 26.59 8.23
CA LEU A 577 6.11 25.64 9.31
C LEU A 577 5.30 26.13 10.52
N PRO A 578 4.41 25.28 11.07
CA PRO A 578 3.53 25.66 12.16
C PRO A 578 4.31 25.83 13.47
N CYS A 579 3.86 26.75 14.32
CA CYS A 579 4.31 26.81 15.70
C CYS A 579 3.73 25.60 16.47
N PRO A 580 4.58 24.79 17.13
CA PRO A 580 4.10 23.69 17.94
C PRO A 580 3.42 24.23 19.21
N CYS A 581 2.19 23.81 19.45
CA CYS A 581 1.41 24.07 20.66
C CYS A 581 1.48 22.80 21.52
N LEU A 582 2.42 22.77 22.47
CA LEU A 582 2.79 21.53 23.15
C LEU A 582 2.08 21.42 24.49
N ASN A 583 1.16 20.46 24.62
CA ASN A 583 0.49 20.16 25.89
C ASN A 583 1.51 19.57 26.88
N VAL A 584 1.84 20.31 27.95
CA VAL A 584 2.89 19.92 28.90
C VAL A 584 2.40 19.72 30.33
N ILE A 585 1.17 20.11 30.64
CA ILE A 585 0.46 19.74 31.88
C ILE A 585 -0.96 19.29 31.52
N ASN A 586 -1.31 18.07 31.91
CA ASN A 586 -2.63 17.48 31.70
C ASN A 586 -3.54 17.66 32.93
N GLY A 587 -4.78 18.03 32.67
CA GLY A 587 -5.90 18.00 33.61
C GLY A 587 -7.13 17.36 32.95
N GLY A 588 -8.34 17.80 33.30
CA GLY A 588 -9.58 17.33 32.67
C GLY A 588 -9.70 15.80 32.62
N ARG A 589 -10.21 15.23 31.53
CA ARG A 589 -10.30 13.76 31.37
C ARG A 589 -8.96 13.08 31.07
N HIS A 590 -7.93 13.85 30.74
CA HIS A 590 -6.60 13.33 30.38
C HIS A 590 -5.72 13.01 31.59
N ALA A 591 -6.14 13.38 32.81
CA ALA A 591 -5.40 13.11 34.03
C ALA A 591 -6.30 12.89 35.26
N GLY A 592 -5.86 12.01 36.17
CA GLY A 592 -6.54 11.70 37.43
C GLY A 592 -6.38 12.74 38.55
N ASN A 593 -5.81 13.91 38.26
CA ASN A 593 -5.66 15.02 39.22
C ASN A 593 -6.97 15.83 39.36
N LYS A 594 -6.99 16.82 40.26
CA LYS A 594 -8.17 17.69 40.50
C LYS A 594 -8.37 18.80 39.46
N LEU A 595 -7.39 19.03 38.58
CA LEU A 595 -7.40 20.14 37.64
C LEU A 595 -8.56 20.02 36.65
N ALA A 596 -9.40 21.06 36.57
CA ALA A 596 -10.56 21.02 35.70
C ALA A 596 -10.21 21.15 34.22
N PHE A 597 -9.41 22.16 33.87
CA PHE A 597 -9.00 22.40 32.49
C PHE A 597 -8.11 21.26 31.98
N GLN A 598 -8.30 20.91 30.71
CA GLN A 598 -7.76 19.68 30.15
C GLN A 598 -6.28 19.78 29.79
N GLU A 599 -5.84 20.93 29.25
CA GLU A 599 -4.48 21.08 28.76
C GLU A 599 -3.90 22.45 29.05
N PHE A 600 -2.62 22.47 29.43
CA PHE A 600 -1.83 23.68 29.52
C PHE A 600 -0.60 23.53 28.62
N MET A 601 -0.54 24.38 27.61
CA MET A 601 0.39 24.29 26.50
C MET A 601 1.49 25.35 26.59
N ILE A 602 2.69 25.00 26.15
CA ILE A 602 3.74 25.99 25.83
C ILE A 602 3.82 26.21 24.32
N MET A 603 4.07 27.46 23.93
CA MET A 603 4.03 27.91 22.54
C MET A 603 5.29 28.76 22.26
N PRO A 604 6.35 28.20 21.65
CA PRO A 604 7.62 28.90 21.40
C PRO A 604 7.56 29.87 20.20
N VAL A 605 6.67 30.86 20.30
CA VAL A 605 6.34 31.82 19.22
C VAL A 605 7.45 32.84 18.91
N GLY A 606 8.47 32.93 19.77
CA GLY A 606 9.65 33.78 19.60
C GLY A 606 10.82 33.13 18.86
N ALA A 607 10.67 31.87 18.43
CA ALA A 607 11.65 31.18 17.60
C ALA A 607 11.65 31.70 16.15
N LYS A 608 12.76 31.49 15.43
CA LYS A 608 12.93 31.89 14.03
C LYS A 608 12.76 30.73 13.05
N SER A 609 12.78 29.50 13.54
CA SER A 609 12.65 28.28 12.76
C SER A 609 11.93 27.21 13.60
N PHE A 610 11.43 26.17 12.95
CA PHE A 610 10.79 25.06 13.64
C PHE A 610 11.78 24.31 14.54
N SER A 611 13.01 24.07 14.06
CA SER A 611 14.11 23.51 14.85
C SER A 611 14.41 24.32 16.12
N GLU A 612 14.49 25.65 16.01
CA GLU A 612 14.71 26.51 17.19
C GLU A 612 13.50 26.43 18.14
N SER A 613 12.28 26.38 17.60
CA SER A 613 11.04 26.25 18.38
C SER A 613 11.02 24.95 19.19
N MET A 614 11.36 23.81 18.57
CA MET A 614 11.42 22.52 19.24
C MET A 614 12.52 22.45 20.30
N LYS A 615 13.66 23.12 20.08
CA LYS A 615 14.69 23.29 21.11
C LYS A 615 14.14 24.02 22.34
N MET A 616 13.54 25.20 22.14
CA MET A 616 12.95 25.98 23.22
C MET A 616 11.88 25.18 23.98
N ALA A 617 11.03 24.45 23.26
CA ALA A 617 10.00 23.60 23.83
C ALA A 617 10.56 22.46 24.69
N SER A 618 11.53 21.71 24.15
CA SER A 618 12.14 20.57 24.85
C SER A 618 12.84 21.00 26.14
N GLU A 619 13.64 22.07 26.09
CA GLU A 619 14.33 22.59 27.26
C GLU A 619 13.34 23.13 28.32
N THR A 620 12.28 23.82 27.89
CA THR A 620 11.20 24.27 28.79
C THR A 620 10.46 23.10 29.44
N TYR A 621 10.20 22.03 28.68
CA TYR A 621 9.57 20.81 29.20
C TYR A 621 10.44 20.09 30.25
N GLN A 622 11.75 19.98 30.02
CA GLN A 622 12.68 19.41 31.01
C GLN A 622 12.83 20.31 32.25
N SER A 623 12.78 21.63 32.07
CA SER A 623 12.74 22.59 33.18
C SER A 623 11.47 22.40 34.01
N LEU A 624 10.31 22.29 33.35
CA LEU A 624 9.03 22.04 34.00
C LEU A 624 9.04 20.74 34.82
N LYS A 625 9.62 19.66 34.28
CA LYS A 625 9.81 18.40 35.01
C LYS A 625 10.49 18.62 36.37
N LYS A 626 11.58 19.41 36.39
CA LYS A 626 12.33 19.72 37.60
C LYS A 626 11.53 20.59 38.58
N VAL A 627 10.78 21.57 38.07
CA VAL A 627 9.90 22.42 38.89
C VAL A 627 8.82 21.58 39.56
N ILE A 628 8.15 20.70 38.80
CA ILE A 628 7.12 19.78 39.30
C ILE A 628 7.72 18.79 40.30
N GLN A 629 8.84 18.15 39.97
CA GLN A 629 9.50 17.18 40.84
C GLN A 629 9.85 17.81 42.20
N LYS A 630 10.36 19.04 42.18
CA LYS A 630 10.72 19.77 43.40
C LYS A 630 9.50 20.09 44.27
N LYS A 631 8.35 20.42 43.66
CA LYS A 631 7.15 20.85 44.38
C LYS A 631 6.26 19.69 44.83
N TYR A 632 6.11 18.65 44.02
CA TYR A 632 5.13 17.57 44.22
C TYR A 632 5.75 16.17 44.32
N GLY A 633 7.08 16.03 44.17
CA GLY A 633 7.77 14.75 44.21
C GLY A 633 7.94 14.10 42.83
N LEU A 634 8.68 12.99 42.80
CA LEU A 634 9.07 12.31 41.55
C LEU A 634 7.85 11.76 40.78
N ASP A 635 6.87 11.17 41.47
CA ASP A 635 5.70 10.55 40.84
C ASP A 635 4.82 11.55 40.09
N ALA A 636 4.87 12.83 40.48
CA ALA A 636 4.17 13.92 39.78
C ALA A 636 4.76 14.21 38.39
N THR A 637 5.92 13.63 38.06
CA THR A 637 6.54 13.72 36.73
C THR A 637 6.19 12.58 35.79
N ASN A 638 5.27 11.70 36.19
CA ASN A 638 4.61 10.79 35.26
C ASN A 638 3.76 11.57 34.25
N VAL A 639 3.63 11.00 33.06
CA VAL A 639 2.99 11.67 31.92
C VAL A 639 1.60 11.09 31.63
N GLY A 640 0.68 11.94 31.19
CA GLY A 640 -0.65 11.55 30.72
C GLY A 640 -0.64 10.99 29.29
N ASP A 641 -1.84 10.84 28.72
CA ASP A 641 -2.05 10.27 27.37
C ASP A 641 -1.26 11.02 26.28
N GLU A 642 -1.11 12.34 26.43
CA GLU A 642 -0.48 13.21 25.43
C GLU A 642 0.96 13.59 25.78
N GLY A 643 1.50 12.96 26.83
CA GLY A 643 2.91 13.11 27.21
C GLY A 643 3.19 14.28 28.14
N GLY A 644 2.22 15.14 28.47
CA GLY A 644 2.38 16.19 29.48
C GLY A 644 2.33 15.63 30.91
N PHE A 645 2.82 16.40 31.88
CA PHE A 645 2.83 15.97 33.28
C PHE A 645 1.45 16.07 33.93
N ALA A 646 1.16 15.22 34.91
CA ALA A 646 -0.10 15.24 35.65
C ALA A 646 0.11 15.51 37.16
N PRO A 647 0.69 16.66 37.55
CA PRO A 647 0.85 17.01 38.95
C PRO A 647 -0.50 17.17 39.65
N ASN A 648 -0.53 16.96 40.98
CA ASN A 648 -1.73 17.14 41.79
C ASN A 648 -2.00 18.63 42.09
N VAL A 649 -2.17 19.42 41.02
CA VAL A 649 -2.53 20.83 41.11
C VAL A 649 -4.03 21.00 41.33
N SER A 650 -4.38 22.07 42.04
CA SER A 650 -5.74 22.33 42.52
C SER A 650 -6.47 23.46 41.78
N SER A 651 -5.75 24.23 40.97
CA SER A 651 -6.29 25.38 40.22
C SER A 651 -5.53 25.62 38.92
N ALA A 652 -6.15 26.34 37.98
CA ALA A 652 -5.51 26.73 36.73
C ALA A 652 -4.34 27.69 36.98
N GLU A 653 -4.46 28.61 37.94
CA GLU A 653 -3.40 29.53 38.34
C GLU A 653 -2.16 28.80 38.82
N GLU A 654 -2.32 27.72 39.59
CA GLU A 654 -1.19 26.92 40.05
C GLU A 654 -0.46 26.23 38.89
N ALA A 655 -1.19 25.75 37.88
CA ALA A 655 -0.59 25.19 36.67
C ALA A 655 0.13 26.27 35.84
N LEU A 656 -0.47 27.45 35.70
CA LEU A 656 0.10 28.60 34.98
C LEU A 656 1.37 29.12 35.68
N ASP A 657 1.39 29.19 37.01
CA ASP A 657 2.57 29.58 37.79
C ASP A 657 3.73 28.60 37.55
N LEU A 658 3.48 27.28 37.51
CA LEU A 658 4.50 26.28 37.19
C LEU A 658 5.09 26.48 35.79
N LEU A 659 4.25 26.82 34.80
CA LEU A 659 4.71 27.10 33.44
C LEU A 659 5.55 28.37 33.37
N VAL A 660 5.15 29.44 34.04
CA VAL A 660 5.93 30.68 34.12
C VAL A 660 7.30 30.41 34.74
N ASP A 661 7.35 29.69 35.85
CA ASP A 661 8.61 29.29 36.50
C ASP A 661 9.48 28.44 35.58
N ALA A 662 8.90 27.48 34.86
CA ALA A 662 9.62 26.62 33.93
C ALA A 662 10.22 27.40 32.74
N ILE A 663 9.44 28.30 32.14
CA ILE A 663 9.86 29.19 31.04
C ILE A 663 11.00 30.09 31.49
N LYS A 664 10.88 30.67 32.68
CA LYS A 664 11.93 31.49 33.30
C LYS A 664 13.21 30.71 33.53
N ASN A 665 13.11 29.54 34.15
CA ASN A 665 14.25 28.68 34.45
C ASN A 665 14.95 28.16 33.18
N ALA A 666 14.22 28.03 32.06
CA ALA A 666 14.77 27.66 30.76
C ALA A 666 15.38 28.85 30.00
N GLY A 667 15.21 30.09 30.48
CA GLY A 667 15.78 31.29 29.85
C GLY A 667 14.99 31.80 28.64
N TYR A 668 13.71 31.45 28.52
CA TYR A 668 12.87 31.77 27.36
C TYR A 668 11.73 32.77 27.65
N GLU A 669 11.87 33.57 28.70
CA GLU A 669 10.90 34.64 29.01
C GLU A 669 10.68 35.54 27.79
N GLY A 670 9.40 35.85 27.51
CA GLY A 670 9.00 36.65 26.36
C GLY A 670 8.98 35.90 25.02
N LYS A 671 9.71 34.79 24.87
CA LYS A 671 9.78 33.98 23.63
C LYS A 671 8.84 32.77 23.64
N VAL A 672 8.67 32.12 24.79
CA VAL A 672 7.68 31.06 25.00
C VAL A 672 6.45 31.67 25.67
N LYS A 673 5.28 31.40 25.09
CA LYS A 673 3.96 31.82 25.59
C LYS A 673 3.15 30.60 26.00
N ILE A 674 1.96 30.83 26.55
CA ILE A 674 1.09 29.78 27.05
C ILE A 674 -0.20 29.73 26.24
N GLY A 675 -0.72 28.54 26.02
CA GLY A 675 -2.09 28.28 25.57
C GLY A 675 -2.79 27.37 26.57
N ILE A 676 -4.12 27.38 26.62
CA ILE A 676 -4.90 26.43 27.41
C ILE A 676 -6.04 25.85 26.58
N ASP A 677 -6.34 24.58 26.81
CA ASP A 677 -7.59 23.95 26.40
C ASP A 677 -8.41 23.65 27.65
N CYS A 678 -9.55 24.30 27.73
CA CYS A 678 -10.44 24.14 28.87
C CYS A 678 -11.28 22.87 28.74
N ALA A 679 -11.67 22.46 27.52
CA ALA A 679 -12.67 21.43 27.26
C ALA A 679 -13.94 21.61 28.12
N ALA A 680 -14.49 22.82 28.14
CA ALA A 680 -15.48 23.22 29.14
C ALA A 680 -16.80 22.44 29.11
N SER A 681 -17.12 21.80 27.98
CA SER A 681 -18.24 20.85 27.85
C SER A 681 -18.17 19.72 28.90
N GLU A 682 -16.96 19.26 29.27
CA GLU A 682 -16.77 18.18 30.24
C GLU A 682 -17.18 18.54 31.68
N PHE A 683 -17.25 19.83 31.98
CA PHE A 683 -17.66 20.36 33.28
C PHE A 683 -18.83 21.34 33.19
N PHE A 684 -19.54 21.35 32.06
CA PHE A 684 -20.78 22.07 31.91
C PHE A 684 -21.95 21.24 32.46
N LYS A 685 -22.72 21.84 33.35
CA LYS A 685 -23.85 21.18 34.01
C LYS A 685 -24.92 22.20 34.39
N ASP A 686 -26.16 21.90 34.02
CA ASP A 686 -27.34 22.69 34.38
C ASP A 686 -27.21 24.19 34.01
N GLY A 687 -26.60 24.49 32.85
CA GLY A 687 -26.41 25.87 32.37
C GLY A 687 -25.24 26.63 33.02
N LYS A 688 -24.38 25.95 33.77
CA LYS A 688 -23.24 26.52 34.50
C LYS A 688 -22.00 25.61 34.42
N TYR A 689 -20.87 26.10 34.90
CA TYR A 689 -19.56 25.44 34.81
C TYR A 689 -19.03 25.05 36.19
N ASP A 690 -18.69 23.78 36.36
CA ASP A 690 -18.20 23.19 37.61
C ASP A 690 -16.69 22.96 37.58
N LEU A 691 -15.91 23.92 38.07
CA LEU A 691 -14.44 23.78 38.13
C LEU A 691 -13.94 22.74 39.14
N ASP A 692 -14.83 22.03 39.85
CA ASP A 692 -14.51 20.89 40.71
C ASP A 692 -15.26 19.62 40.26
N PHE A 693 -15.64 19.50 38.98
CA PHE A 693 -16.49 18.41 38.45
C PHE A 693 -15.96 16.98 38.69
N LYS A 694 -14.66 16.82 38.95
CA LYS A 694 -14.04 15.54 39.30
C LYS A 694 -14.32 15.13 40.75
N ASN A 695 -14.71 16.08 41.60
CA ASN A 695 -15.15 15.82 42.95
C ASN A 695 -16.62 15.42 42.92
N VAL A 696 -16.90 14.18 43.32
CA VAL A 696 -18.27 13.64 43.45
C VAL A 696 -19.16 14.46 44.38
N ASN A 697 -18.55 15.24 45.29
CA ASN A 697 -19.22 16.13 46.24
C ASN A 697 -19.02 17.61 45.88
N SER A 698 -18.90 17.95 44.58
CA SER A 698 -18.75 19.34 44.15
C SER A 698 -19.88 20.23 44.72
N ASP A 699 -19.47 21.42 45.20
CA ASP A 699 -20.35 22.40 45.80
C ASP A 699 -21.11 23.18 44.70
N LYS A 700 -22.39 22.83 44.53
CA LYS A 700 -23.28 23.45 43.53
C LYS A 700 -23.38 24.98 43.64
N SER A 701 -23.08 25.56 44.80
CA SER A 701 -23.09 27.03 44.99
C SER A 701 -21.90 27.74 44.32
N LYS A 702 -20.84 27.00 43.98
CA LYS A 702 -19.61 27.54 43.37
C LYS A 702 -19.57 27.44 41.84
N LEU A 703 -20.63 26.90 41.23
CA LEU A 703 -20.75 26.81 39.77
C LEU A 703 -20.80 28.20 39.16
N LEU A 704 -20.01 28.39 38.11
CA LEU A 704 -19.87 29.67 37.42
C LEU A 704 -20.86 29.78 36.27
N THR A 705 -21.46 30.95 36.07
CA THR A 705 -22.12 31.26 34.79
C THR A 705 -21.09 31.51 33.70
N GLY A 706 -21.49 31.46 32.42
CA GLY A 706 -20.59 31.80 31.30
C GLY A 706 -19.96 33.19 31.45
N VAL A 707 -20.68 34.17 32.00
CA VAL A 707 -20.13 35.51 32.29
C VAL A 707 -19.07 35.48 33.39
N GLN A 708 -19.29 34.74 34.48
CA GLN A 708 -18.32 34.62 35.56
C GLN A 708 -17.05 33.87 35.11
N LEU A 709 -17.21 32.81 34.34
CA LEU A 709 -16.10 32.07 33.75
C LEU A 709 -15.32 32.93 32.73
N SER A 710 -16.03 33.73 31.92
CA SER A 710 -15.42 34.74 31.04
C SER A 710 -14.55 35.75 31.80
N GLN A 711 -15.03 36.26 32.94
CA GLN A 711 -14.26 37.17 33.80
C GLN A 711 -13.01 36.50 34.37
N LEU A 712 -13.09 35.22 34.74
CA LEU A 712 -11.97 34.44 35.20
C LEU A 712 -10.89 34.31 34.11
N TYR A 713 -11.26 33.95 32.88
CA TYR A 713 -10.33 33.92 31.75
C TYR A 713 -9.70 35.29 31.48
N MET A 714 -10.47 36.37 31.52
CA MET A 714 -9.94 37.72 31.37
C MET A 714 -8.93 38.09 32.47
N SER A 715 -9.08 37.53 33.68
CA SER A 715 -8.08 37.70 34.74
C SER A 715 -6.77 36.97 34.42
N TYR A 716 -6.84 35.78 33.83
CA TYR A 716 -5.66 35.02 33.42
C TYR A 716 -4.92 35.70 32.26
N LEU A 717 -5.66 36.21 31.27
CA LEU A 717 -5.09 36.98 30.15
C LEU A 717 -4.32 38.23 30.60
N LYS A 718 -4.70 38.83 31.74
CA LYS A 718 -3.98 39.97 32.32
C LYS A 718 -2.74 39.55 33.11
N LYS A 719 -2.79 38.39 33.77
CA LYS A 719 -1.75 37.95 34.73
C LYS A 719 -0.65 37.12 34.06
N TYR A 720 -0.98 36.35 33.04
CA TYR A 720 -0.10 35.35 32.43
C TYR A 720 0.17 35.65 30.95
N PRO A 721 1.29 35.16 30.38
CA PRO A 721 1.60 35.28 28.95
C PRO A 721 0.74 34.33 28.09
N LEU A 722 -0.58 34.32 28.33
CA LEU A 722 -1.57 33.47 27.69
C LEU A 722 -2.01 34.09 26.35
N ILE A 723 -1.83 33.35 25.26
CA ILE A 723 -2.06 33.83 23.88
C ILE A 723 -3.06 32.97 23.09
N SER A 724 -3.56 31.88 23.67
CA SER A 724 -4.61 31.06 23.05
C SER A 724 -5.45 30.37 24.12
N ILE A 725 -6.77 30.37 23.95
CA ILE A 725 -7.73 29.67 24.80
C ILE A 725 -8.66 28.85 23.89
N GLU A 726 -8.62 27.54 24.05
CA GLU A 726 -9.46 26.56 23.36
C GLU A 726 -10.63 26.11 24.26
N ASP A 727 -11.80 25.95 23.65
CA ASP A 727 -13.05 25.51 24.27
C ASP A 727 -13.36 26.11 25.65
N PRO A 728 -13.35 27.46 25.80
CA PRO A 728 -13.65 28.14 27.07
C PRO A 728 -15.08 27.91 27.58
N PHE A 729 -16.01 27.46 26.73
CA PHE A 729 -17.41 27.25 27.07
C PHE A 729 -17.94 25.96 26.42
N ASP A 730 -19.11 25.51 26.86
CA ASP A 730 -19.76 24.33 26.31
C ASP A 730 -20.02 24.48 24.80
N GLN A 731 -19.95 23.35 24.10
CA GLN A 731 -20.13 23.22 22.66
C GLN A 731 -21.45 23.79 22.10
N ASP A 732 -22.47 24.08 22.92
CA ASP A 732 -23.70 24.75 22.49
C ASP A 732 -24.01 26.07 23.25
N ASP A 733 -23.15 26.54 24.15
CA ASP A 733 -23.30 27.83 24.86
C ASP A 733 -22.81 29.03 24.02
N TRP A 734 -23.40 29.17 22.83
CA TRP A 734 -23.03 30.17 21.82
C TRP A 734 -22.97 31.61 22.36
N ASP A 735 -23.83 31.96 23.31
CA ASP A 735 -23.89 33.31 23.87
C ASP A 735 -22.66 33.60 24.75
N ALA A 736 -22.21 32.64 25.56
CA ALA A 736 -20.99 32.78 26.35
C ALA A 736 -19.75 32.89 25.45
N TRP A 737 -19.67 32.07 24.40
CA TRP A 737 -18.62 32.16 23.38
C TRP A 737 -18.56 33.54 22.74
N SER A 738 -19.68 34.04 22.18
CA SER A 738 -19.73 35.37 21.55
C SER A 738 -19.42 36.50 22.52
N HIS A 739 -19.88 36.40 23.77
CA HIS A 739 -19.59 37.38 24.82
C HIS A 739 -18.09 37.46 25.12
N PHE A 740 -17.44 36.32 25.30
CA PHE A 740 -16.01 36.28 25.59
C PHE A 740 -15.17 36.70 24.38
N THR A 741 -15.43 36.14 23.20
CA THR A 741 -14.67 36.41 21.98
C THR A 741 -14.73 37.87 21.57
N LYS A 742 -15.83 38.58 21.84
CA LYS A 742 -15.91 40.03 21.66
C LYS A 742 -14.84 40.78 22.45
N ASN A 743 -14.59 40.37 23.69
CA ASN A 743 -13.73 41.07 24.65
C ASN A 743 -12.30 40.51 24.73
N ALA A 744 -12.08 39.26 24.31
CA ALA A 744 -10.77 38.64 24.28
C ALA A 744 -9.86 39.35 23.28
N SER A 745 -8.62 39.67 23.70
CA SER A 745 -7.55 40.17 22.84
C SER A 745 -6.69 39.06 22.22
N THR A 746 -7.00 37.82 22.57
CA THR A 746 -6.23 36.61 22.27
C THR A 746 -6.91 35.77 21.20
N GLN A 747 -6.23 34.72 20.75
CA GLN A 747 -6.86 33.65 19.99
C GLN A 747 -7.85 32.87 20.86
N VAL A 748 -9.03 32.58 20.30
CA VAL A 748 -10.09 31.77 20.87
C VAL A 748 -10.38 30.65 19.88
N VAL A 749 -10.00 29.42 20.25
CA VAL A 749 -10.03 28.24 19.39
C VAL A 749 -11.32 27.46 19.64
N ALA A 750 -12.00 27.08 18.56
CA ALA A 750 -13.18 26.24 18.61
C ALA A 750 -12.84 24.79 18.20
N ASP A 751 -12.98 23.85 19.13
CA ASP A 751 -12.86 22.40 18.93
C ASP A 751 -14.24 21.74 18.97
N ASP A 752 -14.79 21.39 20.14
CA ASP A 752 -16.09 20.73 20.28
C ASP A 752 -17.24 21.61 19.76
N LEU A 753 -17.09 22.93 19.82
CA LEU A 753 -18.04 23.88 19.25
C LEU A 753 -18.21 23.70 17.73
N THR A 754 -17.15 23.32 17.01
CA THR A 754 -17.19 23.22 15.54
C THR A 754 -17.05 21.82 15.01
N VAL A 755 -16.40 20.91 15.74
CA VAL A 755 -16.10 19.51 15.36
C VAL A 755 -15.60 19.36 13.92
N THR A 756 -14.78 20.32 13.47
CA THR A 756 -14.29 20.39 12.08
C THR A 756 -15.42 20.38 11.02
N ASN A 757 -16.65 20.73 11.39
CA ASN A 757 -17.83 20.65 10.54
C ASN A 757 -18.14 22.00 9.88
N PRO A 758 -18.11 22.11 8.53
CA PRO A 758 -18.34 23.37 7.83
C PRO A 758 -19.64 24.10 8.21
N LYS A 759 -20.72 23.39 8.57
CA LYS A 759 -21.98 24.03 8.98
C LYS A 759 -21.84 24.73 10.33
N ARG A 760 -21.21 24.07 11.31
CA ARG A 760 -20.98 24.65 12.64
C ARG A 760 -19.94 25.76 12.58
N ILE A 761 -18.91 25.62 11.74
CA ILE A 761 -17.94 26.69 11.46
C ILE A 761 -18.65 27.94 10.94
N ARG A 762 -19.57 27.82 9.96
CA ARG A 762 -20.38 28.97 9.48
C ARG A 762 -21.18 29.61 10.60
N THR A 763 -21.88 28.81 11.42
CA THR A 763 -22.63 29.33 12.57
C THR A 763 -21.73 30.08 13.56
N CYS A 764 -20.53 29.56 13.79
CA CYS A 764 -19.55 30.17 14.68
C CYS A 764 -18.98 31.48 14.13
N ILE A 765 -18.78 31.57 12.81
CA ILE A 765 -18.43 32.81 12.08
C ILE A 765 -19.56 33.83 12.22
N ASP A 766 -20.80 33.45 11.89
CA ASP A 766 -21.97 34.34 11.92
C ASP A 766 -22.21 34.94 13.31
N LYS A 767 -22.02 34.12 14.35
CA LYS A 767 -22.17 34.51 15.75
C LYS A 767 -20.92 35.17 16.34
N LYS A 768 -19.80 35.20 15.61
CA LYS A 768 -18.50 35.72 16.08
C LYS A 768 -18.06 35.07 17.39
N SER A 769 -18.29 33.76 17.47
CA SER A 769 -18.13 32.98 18.70
C SER A 769 -16.67 32.56 18.92
N ALA A 770 -15.85 32.46 17.87
CA ALA A 770 -14.42 32.15 17.96
C ALA A 770 -13.65 32.92 16.86
N ASN A 771 -12.32 32.78 16.83
CA ASN A 771 -11.47 33.33 15.76
C ASN A 771 -10.35 32.39 15.32
N ALA A 772 -10.39 31.13 15.77
CA ALA A 772 -9.53 30.06 15.28
C ALA A 772 -10.28 28.73 15.31
N LEU A 773 -9.97 27.86 14.34
CA LEU A 773 -10.50 26.51 14.23
C LEU A 773 -9.48 25.51 14.78
N LEU A 774 -9.90 24.57 15.63
CA LEU A 774 -9.16 23.34 15.83
C LEU A 774 -9.59 22.33 14.76
N LEU A 775 -8.65 21.88 13.93
CA LEU A 775 -8.95 20.96 12.83
C LEU A 775 -8.46 19.55 13.18
N LYS A 776 -9.41 18.62 13.31
CA LYS A 776 -9.17 17.18 13.51
C LYS A 776 -9.80 16.40 12.37
N VAL A 777 -8.97 15.82 11.51
CA VAL A 777 -9.44 15.14 10.28
C VAL A 777 -10.47 14.04 10.55
N ASN A 778 -10.34 13.31 11.65
CA ASN A 778 -11.26 12.22 11.99
C ASN A 778 -12.60 12.69 12.59
N GLN A 779 -12.74 13.97 13.00
CA GLN A 779 -14.03 14.53 13.44
C GLN A 779 -14.99 14.75 12.27
N ILE A 780 -14.46 15.02 11.06
CA ILE A 780 -15.27 15.21 9.85
C ILE A 780 -15.22 13.98 8.94
N GLY A 781 -14.08 13.29 8.84
CA GLY A 781 -13.96 11.95 8.26
C GLY A 781 -13.44 11.88 6.82
N THR A 782 -13.07 12.99 6.17
CA THR A 782 -12.36 12.98 4.86
C THR A 782 -11.34 14.12 4.77
N ILE A 783 -10.33 13.97 3.91
CA ILE A 783 -9.34 15.01 3.63
C ILE A 783 -9.97 16.20 2.91
N SER A 784 -10.87 15.95 1.95
CA SER A 784 -11.56 17.02 1.21
C SER A 784 -12.42 17.92 2.11
N GLU A 785 -13.20 17.35 3.03
CA GLU A 785 -13.99 18.13 3.98
C GLU A 785 -13.10 18.86 4.99
N SER A 786 -11.95 18.28 5.37
CA SER A 786 -10.96 18.94 6.23
C SER A 786 -10.34 20.16 5.55
N ILE A 787 -9.99 20.05 4.25
CA ILE A 787 -9.52 21.18 3.43
C ILE A 787 -10.60 22.26 3.35
N GLU A 788 -11.86 21.89 3.11
CA GLU A 788 -12.98 22.85 3.06
C GLU A 788 -13.15 23.59 4.40
N ALA A 789 -13.10 22.88 5.52
CA ALA A 789 -13.17 23.46 6.86
C ALA A 789 -12.05 24.48 7.11
N SER A 790 -10.80 24.12 6.76
CA SER A 790 -9.65 25.03 6.86
C SER A 790 -9.84 26.28 6.00
N LYS A 791 -10.23 26.11 4.74
CA LYS A 791 -10.46 27.22 3.80
C LYS A 791 -11.56 28.16 4.29
N LEU A 792 -12.66 27.59 4.79
CA LEU A 792 -13.78 28.36 5.32
C LEU A 792 -13.33 29.25 6.48
N ALA A 793 -12.61 28.67 7.45
CA ALA A 793 -12.06 29.43 8.57
C ALA A 793 -11.08 30.52 8.09
N GLN A 794 -10.10 30.17 7.25
CA GLN A 794 -9.11 31.12 6.73
C GLN A 794 -9.75 32.24 5.89
N SER A 795 -10.83 31.96 5.16
CA SER A 795 -11.54 32.97 4.36
C SER A 795 -12.23 34.05 5.20
N ASP A 796 -12.56 33.75 6.47
CA ASP A 796 -13.07 34.72 7.45
C ASP A 796 -11.93 35.32 8.30
N GLY A 797 -10.67 35.06 7.94
CA GLY A 797 -9.49 35.56 8.64
C GLY A 797 -9.19 34.85 9.95
N TRP A 798 -9.75 33.66 10.18
CA TRP A 798 -9.44 32.87 11.37
C TRP A 798 -8.08 32.18 11.28
N GLY A 799 -7.49 31.93 12.45
CA GLY A 799 -6.41 30.95 12.59
C GLY A 799 -6.92 29.52 12.39
N VAL A 800 -6.03 28.62 12.03
CA VAL A 800 -6.32 27.18 12.00
C VAL A 800 -5.19 26.48 12.73
N MET A 801 -5.55 25.69 13.74
CA MET A 801 -4.65 24.84 14.49
C MET A 801 -4.99 23.39 14.16
N ILE A 802 -4.13 22.72 13.40
CA ILE A 802 -4.31 21.29 13.17
C ILE A 802 -4.01 20.57 14.49
N SER A 803 -4.79 19.53 14.77
CA SER A 803 -4.71 18.81 16.03
C SER A 803 -4.63 17.30 15.84
N HIS A 804 -3.87 16.67 16.74
CA HIS A 804 -3.91 15.24 16.99
C HIS A 804 -5.21 14.79 17.69
N ARG A 805 -5.27 13.51 18.08
CA ARG A 805 -6.20 13.05 19.13
C ARG A 805 -5.42 12.47 20.32
N SER A 806 -6.09 12.35 21.46
CA SER A 806 -5.50 11.75 22.66
C SER A 806 -5.08 10.29 22.45
N GLY A 807 -5.79 9.51 21.62
CA GLY A 807 -5.34 8.23 21.09
C GLY A 807 -4.72 8.40 19.70
N GLU A 808 -3.40 8.51 19.62
CA GLU A 808 -2.67 8.66 18.36
C GLU A 808 -1.97 7.36 17.95
N THR A 809 -1.46 7.34 16.74
CA THR A 809 -0.63 6.27 16.18
C THR A 809 0.75 6.82 15.79
N GLU A 810 1.59 6.00 15.20
CA GLU A 810 2.85 6.39 14.59
C GLU A 810 2.69 7.21 13.29
N SER A 811 1.47 7.33 12.75
CA SER A 811 1.18 8.11 11.54
C SER A 811 1.64 9.55 11.68
N THR A 812 2.29 10.12 10.66
CA THR A 812 2.75 11.52 10.70
C THR A 812 1.91 12.46 9.84
N PHE A 813 0.78 11.99 9.30
CA PHE A 813 0.00 12.69 8.29
C PHE A 813 -0.33 14.15 8.63
N ILE A 814 -0.68 14.44 9.89
CA ILE A 814 -1.06 15.79 10.31
C ILE A 814 0.12 16.80 10.28
N ALA A 815 1.37 16.34 10.30
CA ALA A 815 2.54 17.19 10.11
C ALA A 815 2.61 17.71 8.67
N ASP A 816 2.51 16.81 7.70
CA ASP A 816 2.45 17.15 6.28
C ASP A 816 1.20 17.96 5.95
N LEU A 817 0.05 17.64 6.55
CA LEU A 817 -1.18 18.42 6.40
C LEU A 817 -1.03 19.84 6.92
N ALA A 818 -0.34 20.05 8.05
CA ALA A 818 -0.16 21.39 8.59
C ALA A 818 0.65 22.30 7.65
N VAL A 819 1.71 21.75 7.08
CA VAL A 819 2.53 22.45 6.08
C VAL A 819 1.75 22.64 4.77
N GLY A 820 1.05 21.61 4.31
CA GLY A 820 0.29 21.63 3.05
C GLY A 820 -0.86 22.63 3.07
N LEU A 821 -1.60 22.74 4.17
CA LEU A 821 -2.67 23.74 4.31
C LEU A 821 -2.15 25.15 4.62
N GLY A 822 -0.84 25.31 4.79
CA GLY A 822 -0.23 26.60 5.15
C GLY A 822 -0.77 27.13 6.48
N VAL A 823 -1.04 26.25 7.45
CA VAL A 823 -1.55 26.70 8.75
C VAL A 823 -0.40 27.09 9.67
N GLY A 824 -0.66 28.06 10.55
CA GLY A 824 0.36 28.59 11.44
C GLY A 824 0.62 27.75 12.69
N GLU A 825 -0.19 26.73 12.96
CA GLU A 825 -0.27 26.14 14.29
C GLU A 825 -0.53 24.64 14.24
N LEU A 826 0.16 23.89 15.10
CA LEU A 826 -0.02 22.44 15.26
C LEU A 826 -0.03 22.06 16.75
N LYS A 827 -1.13 21.47 17.21
CA LYS A 827 -1.29 20.86 18.53
C LYS A 827 -1.12 19.35 18.40
N THR A 828 0.02 18.81 18.86
CA THR A 828 0.29 17.36 18.76
C THR A 828 0.95 16.75 20.00
N GLY A 829 0.70 17.33 21.19
CA GLY A 829 1.10 16.78 22.50
C GLY A 829 2.41 17.34 23.05
N ALA A 830 2.94 16.72 24.10
CA ALA A 830 4.24 17.09 24.66
C ALA A 830 5.39 16.67 23.73
N PRO A 831 6.62 17.18 23.92
CA PRO A 831 7.83 16.62 23.32
C PRO A 831 8.24 15.31 24.06
N ALA A 832 7.28 14.42 24.26
CA ALA A 832 7.39 13.13 24.93
C ALA A 832 6.33 12.17 24.36
N ARG A 833 6.63 10.87 24.41
CA ARG A 833 5.87 9.77 23.77
C ARG A 833 5.94 9.81 22.23
N SER A 834 6.31 8.68 21.63
CA SER A 834 6.75 8.65 20.22
C SER A 834 5.65 8.95 19.22
N GLU A 835 4.39 8.67 19.55
CA GLU A 835 3.23 9.04 18.71
C GLU A 835 3.08 10.56 18.56
N ARG A 836 3.63 11.35 19.50
CA ARG A 836 3.68 12.82 19.46
C ARG A 836 4.92 13.28 18.72
N VAL A 837 6.07 12.78 19.18
CA VAL A 837 7.40 13.11 18.67
C VAL A 837 7.56 12.74 17.20
N ALA A 838 6.85 11.71 16.70
CA ALA A 838 6.85 11.35 15.28
C ALA A 838 6.43 12.52 14.37
N LYS A 839 5.41 13.29 14.76
CA LYS A 839 4.93 14.45 13.99
C LYS A 839 5.93 15.61 14.05
N TYR A 840 6.51 15.86 15.22
CA TYR A 840 7.57 16.88 15.36
C TYR A 840 8.82 16.52 14.56
N ASN A 841 9.24 15.26 14.60
CA ASN A 841 10.36 14.77 13.80
C ASN A 841 10.07 14.87 12.31
N GLN A 842 8.83 14.64 11.89
CA GLN A 842 8.44 14.84 10.50
C GLN A 842 8.54 16.31 10.09
N LEU A 843 8.11 17.25 10.93
CA LEU A 843 8.28 18.69 10.64
C LEU A 843 9.76 19.13 10.61
N LEU A 844 10.63 18.54 11.44
CA LEU A 844 12.08 18.76 11.34
C LEU A 844 12.62 18.28 9.98
N ARG A 845 12.17 17.12 9.50
CA ARG A 845 12.54 16.61 8.17
C ARG A 845 12.01 17.49 7.04
N ILE A 846 10.77 17.96 7.13
CA ILE A 846 10.19 18.88 6.14
C ILE A 846 10.97 20.21 6.12
N GLU A 847 11.33 20.76 7.28
CA GLU A 847 12.17 21.95 7.38
C GLU A 847 13.54 21.76 6.70
N GLU A 848 14.19 20.62 6.96
CA GLU A 848 15.45 20.23 6.33
C GLU A 848 15.31 20.10 4.81
N GLU A 849 14.29 19.37 4.34
CA GLU A 849 14.01 19.13 2.92
C GLU A 849 13.79 20.44 2.16
N LEU A 850 12.91 21.31 2.66
CA LEU A 850 12.64 22.62 2.07
C LEU A 850 13.90 23.49 2.03
N THR A 851 14.70 23.49 3.10
CA THR A 851 15.94 24.28 3.14
C THR A 851 16.99 23.73 2.17
N SER A 852 17.12 22.40 2.05
CA SER A 852 18.08 21.73 1.18
C SER A 852 17.80 21.96 -0.31
N THR A 853 16.54 22.17 -0.67
CA THR A 853 16.08 22.47 -2.03
C THR A 853 16.12 23.97 -2.36
N GLY A 854 16.71 24.79 -1.47
CA GLY A 854 16.85 26.23 -1.65
C GLY A 854 15.59 27.04 -1.35
N GLN A 855 14.51 26.39 -0.89
CA GLN A 855 13.32 27.08 -0.39
C GLN A 855 13.60 27.66 1.01
N LYS A 856 12.90 28.74 1.35
CA LYS A 856 12.96 29.35 2.68
C LYS A 856 11.57 29.29 3.30
N PRO A 857 11.23 28.24 4.06
CA PRO A 857 9.94 28.19 4.72
C PRO A 857 9.83 29.33 5.73
N LEU A 858 8.63 29.88 5.85
CA LEU A 858 8.30 30.80 6.93
C LEU A 858 8.02 30.00 8.20
N PHE A 859 8.43 30.53 9.36
CA PHE A 859 8.01 30.00 10.64
C PHE A 859 6.91 30.90 11.24
N ALA A 860 5.81 30.29 11.68
CA ALA A 860 4.69 31.01 12.27
C ALA A 860 5.05 31.61 13.64
N SER A 861 5.51 32.86 13.63
CA SER A 861 5.82 33.61 14.86
C SER A 861 4.58 34.15 15.56
N SER A 862 4.77 34.83 16.70
CA SER A 862 3.72 35.45 17.55
C SER A 862 2.63 36.27 16.83
N LYS A 863 2.89 36.78 15.62
CA LYS A 863 1.89 37.50 14.82
C LYS A 863 0.71 36.63 14.36
N GLY A 864 0.89 35.30 14.28
CA GLY A 864 -0.17 34.36 13.91
C GLY A 864 -1.28 34.20 14.96
N PHE A 865 -1.02 34.60 16.22
CA PHE A 865 -1.90 34.35 17.38
C PHE A 865 -2.72 35.58 17.82
N SER A 866 -2.59 36.70 17.12
CA SER A 866 -3.26 37.96 17.48
C SER A 866 -4.57 38.15 16.71
N LYS A 867 -5.64 38.54 17.43
CA LYS A 867 -6.97 38.84 16.87
C LYS A 867 -6.89 39.82 15.70
N GLY A 868 -7.28 39.37 14.50
CA GLY A 868 -7.37 40.21 13.29
C GLY A 868 -6.12 40.23 12.40
N ASN A 869 -5.06 39.49 12.74
CA ASN A 869 -3.97 39.23 11.80
C ASN A 869 -4.23 37.91 11.09
N SER A 870 -4.54 37.96 9.80
CA SER A 870 -4.57 36.77 8.94
C SER A 870 -3.21 36.06 9.04
N PRO A 871 -3.16 34.71 9.15
CA PRO A 871 -1.90 34.00 8.94
C PRO A 871 -1.29 34.45 7.60
N PRO A 872 0.05 34.57 7.52
CA PRO A 872 0.69 35.11 6.33
C PRO A 872 0.39 34.18 5.15
N VAL A 873 -0.35 34.70 4.16
CA VAL A 873 -0.69 34.01 2.90
C VAL A 873 -1.76 32.94 3.14
N LEU A 874 -3.00 33.15 2.69
CA LEU A 874 -3.51 32.68 1.40
C LEU A 874 -4.87 33.36 1.14
N LEU A 875 -5.17 33.68 -0.13
CA LEU A 875 -6.35 34.40 -0.62
C LEU A 875 -6.24 35.94 -0.61
N LYS A 876 -5.18 36.48 -1.21
CA LYS A 876 -5.37 37.68 -2.06
C LYS A 876 -5.14 37.25 -3.51
N ASN A 877 -6.22 37.33 -4.30
CA ASN A 877 -6.20 37.15 -5.75
C ASN A 877 -5.16 38.05 -6.41
#